data_AF-A0A7W6E8U3-F1
#
_entry.id   AF-A0A7W6E8U3-F1
#
_cell.length_a   1.000
_cell.length_b   1.000
_cell.length_c   1.000
_cell.angle_alpha   90.00
_cell.angle_beta   90.00
_cell.angle_gamma   90.00
#
_symmetry.space_group_name_H-M   'P 1'
#
loop_
_entity.id
_entity.type
_entity.pdbx_description
1 polymer ?
#
loop_
_entity_poly.entity_id
_entity_poly.type
_entity_poly.pdbx_seq_one_letter_code
_entity_poly.pdbx_strand_id
1 'polypeptide(L)'
;MSKRVLFNEAEIAEPGDFDDAALFPTDAVDSLIDDAIAYPAHWAAMTVSATANSQEVRVSAGRYFEGRVVYELDASVDVNLLTQLPTVASDERWVALILRGSVETLAENRAFETSTDPEVSTPVVRSVPKVEARRLGIVVQQGLATPAPAQKPVVAETDCCIAFVRLKSSGVQEIVTGEGWRVKSLYEVEGRVTAIEVNLSALFRRTSALETDLAALAAKLNGLPVPRPEIIRQMRRDIAALRIKGDVPEGARSDFYDPGLVPDQWDFGQVAGYTAQFRVREGVQFPYSNVKIERMEVVGEDNPLINFRGRRMMPAWDEILRIENTGSGGTRDISSVVHSVVTAIQRTVAMSSVSYGPTINVCENAAEWSAVGQAAHAGSSFNANGAAYQTVGLVVDNGYTPDGYVPGHQVFAVQQIQHHSWTETYWDYITETFGFNGSVYGQTFLVANPMIATSVEIQFTKIGTEGGVKLALCETDPTGAPVVERVLAWAEKTPTELAAGGTGWKKFAIPMTFLTPGRRYAWFTVTTGNHQLQGSTANRFTGGTSFRLTDGAWAQGDQDFDFNFRVNAARFRHARTVVAFKPITLDGGMTEFRLFYPNWVPGGTKLEWEIRPFYGNGVDSDWVKLEPKDPNPLSGLPALVELRCTMLATQDLGPMIELTDKATVLTARVGNVLQAITKVLNLGLTTTTFQTLTYLDDFNDDIHNFNPRIMAGAAANAIGTTLIAPDVSTVTVLDRPEHVAVLSTYTVPAGTRFVRLAPGGNTTSITDIFFIQNIAGFAL
;
A
#
# COMPACT_ATOMS: atom_id res chain seq x y z
N MET A 1 -71.59 51.82 -17.01
CA MET A 1 -72.72 52.22 -16.14
C MET A 1 -74.03 51.79 -16.81
N SER A 2 -74.80 50.86 -16.24
CA SER A 2 -76.10 50.45 -16.81
C SER A 2 -77.24 51.34 -16.27
N LYS A 3 -77.57 52.40 -17.02
CA LYS A 3 -78.72 53.26 -16.74
C LYS A 3 -79.95 52.75 -17.49
N ARG A 4 -81.16 52.99 -16.95
CA ARG A 4 -82.43 52.67 -17.60
C ARG A 4 -83.40 53.83 -17.41
N VAL A 5 -84.01 54.28 -18.51
CA VAL A 5 -85.12 55.24 -18.47
C VAL A 5 -86.38 54.50 -18.02
N LEU A 6 -87.11 55.04 -17.04
CA LEU A 6 -88.36 54.47 -16.54
C LEU A 6 -89.51 55.34 -17.05
N PHE A 7 -90.56 54.71 -17.59
CA PHE A 7 -91.78 55.41 -17.98
C PHE A 7 -92.91 55.04 -17.02
N ASN A 8 -93.63 56.03 -16.50
CA ASN A 8 -94.81 55.81 -15.67
C ASN A 8 -96.12 55.97 -16.46
N GLU A 9 -97.20 55.39 -15.94
CA GLU A 9 -98.54 55.55 -16.54
C GLU A 9 -98.98 57.03 -16.44
N ALA A 10 -99.38 57.62 -17.57
CA ALA A 10 -99.79 59.03 -17.75
C ALA A 10 -98.68 60.11 -17.74
N GLU A 11 -97.40 59.72 -17.86
CA GLU A 11 -96.28 60.64 -18.05
C GLU A 11 -96.18 61.15 -19.51
N ILE A 12 -95.89 62.44 -19.69
CA ILE A 12 -95.56 63.01 -21.01
C ILE A 12 -94.06 62.81 -21.23
N ALA A 13 -93.69 61.80 -22.01
CA ALA A 13 -92.31 61.54 -22.35
C ALA A 13 -91.75 62.64 -23.28
N GLU A 14 -90.56 63.15 -22.97
CA GLU A 14 -89.86 64.09 -23.84
C GLU A 14 -89.08 63.33 -24.93
N PRO A 15 -88.82 63.93 -26.11
CA PRO A 15 -88.00 63.29 -27.14
C PRO A 15 -86.64 62.79 -26.64
N GLY A 16 -86.02 63.52 -25.70
CA GLY A 16 -84.74 63.13 -25.10
C GLY A 16 -84.81 61.83 -24.28
N ASP A 17 -85.95 61.51 -23.67
CA ASP A 17 -86.13 60.25 -22.92
C ASP A 17 -86.06 59.02 -23.83
N PHE A 18 -86.50 59.17 -25.09
CA PHE A 18 -86.41 58.11 -26.09
C PHE A 18 -84.99 57.96 -26.66
N ASP A 19 -84.25 59.07 -26.80
CA ASP A 19 -82.84 59.04 -27.21
C ASP A 19 -81.99 58.36 -26.11
N ASP A 20 -82.18 58.75 -24.85
CA ASP A 20 -81.49 58.15 -23.70
C ASP A 20 -81.85 56.67 -23.49
N ALA A 21 -83.09 56.28 -23.79
CA ALA A 21 -83.52 54.89 -23.75
C ALA A 21 -82.76 53.99 -24.74
N ALA A 22 -82.26 54.54 -25.84
CA ALA A 22 -81.44 53.83 -26.83
C ALA A 22 -79.92 53.96 -26.56
N LEU A 23 -79.46 55.11 -26.07
CA LEU A 23 -78.05 55.36 -25.78
C LEU A 23 -77.55 54.56 -24.57
N PHE A 24 -78.31 54.50 -23.47
CA PHE A 24 -77.84 53.83 -22.25
C PHE A 24 -77.57 52.32 -22.40
N PRO A 25 -78.41 51.53 -23.11
CA PRO A 25 -78.08 50.14 -23.42
C PRO A 25 -76.83 50.01 -24.30
N THR A 26 -76.66 50.90 -25.28
CA THR A 26 -75.50 50.90 -26.18
C THR A 26 -74.20 51.18 -25.41
N ASP A 27 -74.20 52.19 -24.55
CA ASP A 27 -73.07 52.50 -23.67
C ASP A 27 -72.77 51.38 -22.67
N ALA A 28 -73.79 50.68 -22.18
CA ALA A 28 -73.63 49.53 -21.29
C ALA A 28 -72.96 48.35 -22.00
N VAL A 29 -73.32 48.09 -23.27
CA VAL A 29 -72.69 47.06 -24.10
C VAL A 29 -71.25 47.44 -24.45
N ASP A 30 -70.99 48.68 -24.84
CA ASP A 30 -69.62 49.16 -25.11
C ASP A 30 -68.73 49.06 -23.86
N SER A 31 -69.26 49.42 -22.68
CA SER A 31 -68.53 49.28 -21.41
C SER A 31 -68.21 47.80 -21.10
N LEU A 32 -69.15 46.89 -21.35
CA LEU A 32 -68.94 45.45 -21.14
C LEU A 32 -67.83 44.91 -22.05
N ILE A 33 -67.77 45.39 -23.29
CA ILE A 33 -66.74 44.99 -24.26
C ILE A 33 -65.38 45.54 -23.85
N ASP A 34 -65.32 46.79 -23.36
CA ASP A 34 -64.10 47.41 -22.84
C ASP A 34 -63.56 46.64 -21.63
N ASP A 35 -64.40 46.28 -20.67
CA ASP A 35 -63.96 45.60 -19.44
C ASP A 35 -63.60 44.12 -19.67
N ALA A 36 -64.33 43.40 -20.52
CA ALA A 36 -64.21 41.95 -20.65
C ALA A 36 -63.35 41.48 -21.83
N ILE A 37 -63.26 42.28 -22.91
CA ILE A 37 -62.61 41.89 -24.17
C ILE A 37 -61.40 42.80 -24.45
N ALA A 38 -61.56 44.12 -24.35
CA ALA A 38 -60.50 45.14 -24.42
C ALA A 38 -59.50 45.04 -25.60
N TYR A 39 -59.89 44.45 -26.75
CA TYR A 39 -58.97 44.32 -27.88
C TYR A 39 -58.72 45.69 -28.54
N PRO A 40 -57.46 46.14 -28.71
CA PRO A 40 -57.17 47.48 -29.23
C PRO A 40 -57.60 47.66 -30.68
N ALA A 41 -57.26 46.71 -31.56
CA ALA A 41 -57.70 46.68 -32.96
C ALA A 41 -57.70 45.23 -33.49
N HIS A 42 -58.83 44.51 -33.38
CA HIS A 42 -58.93 43.07 -33.75
C HIS A 42 -60.20 42.75 -34.54
N TRP A 43 -60.18 41.69 -35.34
CA TRP A 43 -61.32 41.23 -36.14
C TRP A 43 -61.86 39.88 -35.66
N ALA A 44 -63.16 39.65 -35.86
CA ALA A 44 -63.82 38.40 -35.56
C ALA A 44 -64.77 37.97 -36.69
N ALA A 45 -64.86 36.66 -36.91
CA ALA A 45 -65.76 36.02 -37.89
C ALA A 45 -65.59 36.46 -39.36
N MET A 46 -64.45 37.07 -39.71
CA MET A 46 -64.13 37.49 -41.08
C MET A 46 -63.24 36.47 -41.78
N THR A 47 -63.45 36.32 -43.09
CA THR A 47 -62.62 35.51 -43.98
C THR A 47 -62.36 36.28 -45.27
N VAL A 48 -61.20 36.04 -45.86
CA VAL A 48 -60.77 36.69 -47.11
C VAL A 48 -60.53 35.59 -48.14
N SER A 49 -61.23 35.69 -49.27
CA SER A 49 -61.20 34.67 -50.33
C SER A 49 -61.07 35.30 -51.71
N ALA A 50 -60.41 34.59 -52.63
CA ALA A 50 -60.34 35.02 -54.03
C ALA A 50 -61.71 34.84 -54.69
N THR A 51 -62.11 35.81 -55.52
CA THR A 51 -63.33 35.69 -56.34
C THR A 51 -63.04 35.02 -57.68
N ALA A 52 -64.08 34.73 -58.47
CA ALA A 52 -63.91 34.23 -59.85
C ALA A 52 -63.19 35.25 -60.76
N ASN A 53 -63.18 36.53 -60.37
CA ASN A 53 -62.41 37.58 -61.00
C ASN A 53 -61.03 37.66 -60.32
N SER A 54 -59.94 37.42 -61.05
CA SER A 54 -58.58 37.38 -60.50
C SER A 54 -58.09 38.72 -59.95
N GLN A 55 -58.87 39.80 -60.10
CA GLN A 55 -58.55 41.16 -59.68
C GLN A 55 -59.37 41.62 -58.46
N GLU A 56 -60.24 40.77 -57.92
CA GLU A 56 -61.13 41.07 -56.80
C GLU A 56 -61.00 40.04 -55.68
N VAL A 57 -61.01 40.53 -54.45
CA VAL A 57 -60.98 39.71 -53.24
C VAL A 57 -62.26 39.94 -52.45
N ARG A 58 -62.91 38.86 -52.03
CA ARG A 58 -64.13 38.90 -51.23
C ARG A 58 -63.80 38.81 -49.76
N VAL A 59 -64.29 39.78 -49.00
CA VAL A 59 -64.25 39.77 -47.53
C VAL A 59 -65.64 39.43 -47.02
N SER A 60 -65.75 38.39 -46.19
CA SER A 60 -67.03 37.97 -45.60
C SER A 60 -67.54 38.97 -44.56
N ALA A 61 -68.85 38.91 -44.28
CA ALA A 61 -69.45 39.58 -43.13
C ALA A 61 -68.71 39.21 -41.83
N GLY A 62 -68.67 40.15 -40.88
CA GLY A 62 -68.00 39.95 -39.58
C GLY A 62 -67.86 41.25 -38.81
N ARG A 63 -67.01 41.25 -37.77
CA ARG A 63 -66.93 42.34 -36.78
C ARG A 63 -65.52 42.83 -36.57
N TYR A 64 -65.40 44.13 -36.34
CA TYR A 64 -64.17 44.83 -36.00
C TYR A 64 -64.28 45.44 -34.60
N PHE A 65 -63.32 45.13 -33.75
CA PHE A 65 -63.19 45.62 -32.38
C PHE A 65 -62.11 46.70 -32.35
N GLU A 66 -62.49 47.90 -31.92
CA GLU A 66 -61.62 49.04 -31.71
C GLU A 66 -61.80 49.54 -30.27
N GLY A 67 -61.08 48.91 -29.34
CA GLY A 67 -61.28 49.11 -27.90
C GLY A 67 -62.71 48.76 -27.49
N ARG A 68 -63.47 49.76 -27.03
CA ARG A 68 -64.86 49.61 -26.57
C ARG A 68 -65.90 49.53 -27.68
N VAL A 69 -65.57 49.97 -28.90
CA VAL A 69 -66.54 50.11 -30.00
C VAL A 69 -66.43 48.92 -30.94
N VAL A 70 -67.58 48.37 -31.33
CA VAL A 70 -67.67 47.31 -32.34
C VAL A 70 -68.35 47.84 -33.60
N TYR A 71 -67.71 47.60 -34.74
CA TYR A 71 -68.24 47.88 -36.07
C TYR A 71 -68.59 46.56 -36.77
N GLU A 72 -69.68 46.55 -37.51
CA GLU A 72 -70.16 45.36 -38.20
C GLU A 72 -70.13 45.55 -39.72
N LEU A 73 -69.85 44.45 -40.40
CA LEU A 73 -70.01 44.31 -41.84
C LEU A 73 -71.14 43.31 -42.09
N ASP A 74 -72.31 43.82 -42.47
CA ASP A 74 -73.54 43.02 -42.56
C ASP A 74 -73.55 42.02 -43.74
N ALA A 75 -72.82 42.32 -44.81
CA ALA A 75 -72.77 41.53 -46.03
C ALA A 75 -71.35 41.46 -46.58
N SER A 76 -71.03 40.40 -47.33
CA SER A 76 -69.72 40.27 -47.96
C SER A 76 -69.47 41.40 -48.96
N VAL A 77 -68.28 41.99 -48.91
CA VAL A 77 -67.86 43.07 -49.81
C VAL A 77 -66.72 42.58 -50.70
N ASP A 78 -66.84 42.86 -52.00
CA ASP A 78 -65.80 42.60 -52.98
C ASP A 78 -64.91 43.83 -53.11
N VAL A 79 -63.64 43.68 -52.76
CA VAL A 79 -62.62 44.73 -52.83
C VAL A 79 -61.87 44.59 -54.14
N ASN A 80 -61.95 45.62 -54.97
CA ASN A 80 -61.28 45.66 -56.27
C ASN A 80 -59.80 46.09 -56.12
N LEU A 81 -58.89 45.25 -56.58
CA LEU A 81 -57.43 45.43 -56.48
C LEU A 81 -56.78 45.78 -57.83
N LEU A 82 -57.56 46.07 -58.88
CA LEU A 82 -57.06 46.35 -60.23
C LEU A 82 -56.04 47.49 -60.26
N THR A 83 -56.31 48.56 -59.50
CA THR A 83 -55.42 49.74 -59.43
C THR A 83 -54.11 49.47 -58.70
N GLN A 84 -54.00 48.32 -58.02
CA GLN A 84 -52.87 47.96 -57.16
C GLN A 84 -51.97 46.88 -57.78
N LEU A 85 -52.31 46.36 -58.97
CA LEU A 85 -51.51 45.36 -59.68
C LEU A 85 -50.17 45.95 -60.17
N PRO A 86 -49.05 45.20 -60.06
CA PRO A 86 -47.78 45.61 -60.66
C PRO A 86 -47.88 45.73 -62.19
N THR A 87 -47.34 46.80 -62.76
CA THR A 87 -47.31 47.05 -64.21
C THR A 87 -46.28 46.18 -64.94
N VAL A 88 -45.24 45.72 -64.24
CA VAL A 88 -44.16 44.87 -64.78
C VAL A 88 -44.46 43.40 -64.48
N ALA A 89 -44.37 42.53 -65.50
CA ALA A 89 -44.80 41.14 -65.39
C ALA A 89 -43.97 40.24 -64.45
N SER A 90 -42.73 40.64 -64.12
CA SER A 90 -41.83 39.90 -63.22
C SER A 90 -42.02 40.23 -61.74
N ASP A 91 -42.75 41.30 -61.42
CA ASP A 91 -42.78 41.86 -60.07
C ASP A 91 -43.96 41.33 -59.26
N GLU A 92 -43.73 41.16 -57.96
CA GLU A 92 -44.75 40.81 -56.97
C GLU A 92 -44.99 42.02 -56.06
N ARG A 93 -46.21 42.17 -55.55
CA ARG A 93 -46.56 43.18 -54.55
C ARG A 93 -47.46 42.59 -53.47
N TRP A 94 -47.15 42.86 -52.22
CA TRP A 94 -48.07 42.59 -51.11
C TRP A 94 -48.94 43.80 -50.81
N VAL A 95 -50.20 43.54 -50.53
CA VAL A 95 -51.21 44.50 -50.15
C VAL A 95 -51.84 44.06 -48.84
N ALA A 96 -51.96 44.95 -47.86
CA ALA A 96 -52.68 44.70 -46.63
C ALA A 96 -54.12 45.22 -46.74
N LEU A 97 -55.07 44.39 -46.33
CA LEU A 97 -56.48 44.79 -46.15
C LEU A 97 -56.68 45.21 -44.70
N ILE A 98 -56.84 46.52 -44.49
CA ILE A 98 -56.95 47.14 -43.18
C ILE A 98 -58.40 47.56 -42.93
N LEU A 99 -58.86 47.33 -41.70
CA LEU A 99 -60.19 47.69 -41.25
C LEU A 99 -60.26 49.13 -40.72
N ARG A 100 -61.34 49.85 -41.04
CA ARG A 100 -61.64 51.18 -40.53
C ARG A 100 -63.11 51.26 -40.12
N GLY A 101 -63.37 51.66 -38.88
CA GLY A 101 -64.72 51.95 -38.43
C GLY A 101 -65.22 53.30 -38.94
N SER A 102 -66.49 53.37 -39.30
CA SER A 102 -67.18 54.65 -39.52
C SER A 102 -68.60 54.59 -38.96
N VAL A 103 -69.06 55.70 -38.41
CA VAL A 103 -70.45 55.86 -37.98
C VAL A 103 -71.21 56.57 -39.08
N GLU A 104 -72.25 55.92 -39.62
CA GLU A 104 -73.08 56.46 -40.68
C GLU A 104 -74.51 56.71 -40.17
N THR A 105 -75.04 57.90 -40.41
CA THR A 105 -76.42 58.24 -40.07
C THR A 105 -77.31 58.07 -41.31
N LEU A 106 -78.17 57.07 -41.29
CA LEU A 106 -79.15 56.80 -42.35
C LEU A 106 -80.38 57.68 -42.14
N ALA A 107 -80.69 58.49 -43.15
CA ALA A 107 -81.88 59.34 -43.15
C ALA A 107 -83.06 58.62 -43.81
N GLU A 108 -84.23 58.73 -43.19
CA GLU A 108 -85.49 58.25 -43.74
C GLU A 108 -86.50 59.39 -43.85
N ASN A 109 -87.35 59.30 -44.87
CA ASN A 109 -88.45 60.23 -45.05
C ASN A 109 -89.56 59.92 -44.05
N ARG A 110 -89.88 60.86 -43.18
CA ARG A 110 -90.97 60.74 -42.20
C ARG A 110 -91.96 61.87 -42.36
N ALA A 111 -93.24 61.55 -42.15
CA ALA A 111 -94.29 62.56 -42.11
C ALA A 111 -94.23 63.29 -40.76
N PHE A 112 -94.13 64.61 -40.83
CA PHE A 112 -94.23 65.50 -39.68
C PHE A 112 -95.54 66.27 -39.77
N GLU A 113 -96.18 66.42 -38.63
CA GLU A 113 -97.30 67.33 -38.47
C GLU A 113 -96.80 68.77 -38.46
N THR A 114 -97.53 69.66 -39.14
CA THR A 114 -97.17 71.08 -39.28
C THR A 114 -97.60 71.94 -38.10
N SER A 115 -98.43 71.40 -37.20
CA SER A 115 -98.97 72.06 -36.01
C SER A 115 -99.14 71.07 -34.86
N THR A 116 -99.20 71.55 -33.62
CA THR A 116 -99.49 70.75 -32.42
C THR A 116 -100.99 70.49 -32.20
N ASP A 117 -101.84 71.08 -33.05
CA ASP A 117 -103.31 70.95 -33.00
C ASP A 117 -103.80 69.96 -34.08
N PRO A 118 -104.38 68.81 -33.71
CA PRO A 118 -104.74 67.73 -34.64
C PRO A 118 -105.82 68.13 -35.66
N GLU A 119 -106.61 69.17 -35.42
CA GLU A 119 -107.67 69.59 -36.36
C GLU A 119 -107.15 70.47 -37.51
N VAL A 120 -105.95 71.06 -37.37
CA VAL A 120 -105.35 71.99 -38.36
C VAL A 120 -104.09 71.40 -39.02
N SER A 121 -103.63 70.27 -38.51
CA SER A 121 -102.37 69.66 -38.91
C SER A 121 -102.44 69.02 -40.31
N THR A 122 -101.50 69.38 -41.18
CA THR A 122 -101.28 68.68 -42.46
C THR A 122 -99.93 67.95 -42.43
N PRO A 123 -99.88 66.67 -42.83
CA PRO A 123 -98.64 65.90 -42.81
C PRO A 123 -97.71 66.33 -43.95
N VAL A 124 -96.51 66.79 -43.61
CA VAL A 124 -95.43 67.11 -44.56
C VAL A 124 -94.29 66.12 -44.40
N VAL A 125 -93.88 65.50 -45.49
CA VAL A 125 -92.79 64.53 -45.48
C VAL A 125 -91.45 65.29 -45.51
N ARG A 126 -90.57 64.99 -44.53
CA ARG A 126 -89.20 65.52 -44.46
C ARG A 126 -88.22 64.36 -44.27
N SER A 127 -87.03 64.47 -44.86
CA SER A 127 -85.94 63.53 -44.60
C SER A 127 -85.31 63.86 -43.25
N VAL A 128 -85.24 62.87 -42.37
CA VAL A 128 -84.65 63.00 -41.03
C VAL A 128 -83.75 61.81 -40.72
N PRO A 129 -82.64 62.02 -40.00
CA PRO A 129 -81.81 60.92 -39.52
C PRO A 129 -82.63 59.99 -38.62
N LYS A 130 -82.59 58.67 -38.89
CA LYS A 130 -83.38 57.67 -38.15
C LYS A 130 -82.59 56.51 -37.59
N VAL A 131 -81.47 56.14 -38.22
CA VAL A 131 -80.64 55.04 -37.76
C VAL A 131 -79.19 55.51 -37.77
N GLU A 132 -78.51 55.35 -36.65
CA GLU A 132 -77.06 55.43 -36.59
C GLU A 132 -76.50 54.01 -36.69
N ALA A 133 -75.70 53.73 -37.71
CA ALA A 133 -75.10 52.42 -37.97
C ALA A 133 -73.58 52.51 -37.86
N ARG A 134 -73.00 51.64 -37.03
CA ARG A 134 -71.54 51.46 -36.91
C ARG A 134 -71.08 50.49 -37.99
N ARG A 135 -70.61 51.04 -39.11
CA ARG A 135 -70.20 50.27 -40.28
C ARG A 135 -68.70 50.11 -40.38
N LEU A 136 -68.31 49.00 -40.98
CA LEU A 136 -66.92 48.67 -41.26
C LEU A 136 -66.56 48.98 -42.71
N GLY A 137 -65.54 49.80 -42.90
CA GLY A 137 -64.86 50.05 -44.17
C GLY A 137 -63.56 49.26 -44.30
N ILE A 138 -63.15 48.99 -45.53
CA ILE A 138 -61.89 48.31 -45.84
C ILE A 138 -61.00 49.26 -46.64
N VAL A 139 -59.79 49.50 -46.14
CA VAL A 139 -58.77 50.31 -46.80
C VAL A 139 -57.63 49.41 -47.24
N VAL A 140 -57.13 49.67 -48.44
CA VAL A 140 -56.09 48.88 -49.09
C VAL A 140 -54.77 49.62 -48.95
N GLN A 141 -53.83 49.06 -48.19
CA GLN A 141 -52.46 49.60 -48.08
C GLN A 141 -51.50 48.81 -48.95
N GLN A 142 -50.87 49.48 -49.91
CA GLN A 142 -49.93 48.87 -50.85
C GLN A 142 -48.50 48.84 -50.32
N GLY A 143 -47.80 47.72 -50.54
CA GLY A 143 -46.35 47.63 -50.43
C GLY A 143 -45.63 48.03 -51.73
N LEU A 144 -44.30 48.05 -51.68
CA LEU A 144 -43.47 48.29 -52.87
C LEU A 144 -43.58 47.10 -53.84
N ALA A 145 -43.64 47.38 -55.14
CA ALA A 145 -43.51 46.35 -56.17
C ALA A 145 -42.03 46.04 -56.40
N THR A 146 -41.64 44.77 -56.23
CA THR A 146 -40.26 44.31 -56.44
C THR A 146 -40.27 42.91 -57.06
N PRO A 147 -39.18 42.47 -57.71
CA PRO A 147 -39.01 41.06 -58.06
C PRO A 147 -39.15 40.16 -56.82
N ALA A 148 -39.59 38.93 -57.00
CA ALA A 148 -39.80 37.98 -55.91
C ALA A 148 -38.50 37.73 -55.09
N PRO A 149 -38.55 37.67 -53.75
CA PRO A 149 -39.72 37.80 -52.88
C PRO A 149 -40.00 39.26 -52.48
N ALA A 150 -41.21 39.75 -52.78
CA ALA A 150 -41.66 41.06 -52.31
C ALA A 150 -41.93 41.04 -50.78
N GLN A 151 -41.65 42.15 -50.10
CA GLN A 151 -41.89 42.30 -48.67
C GLN A 151 -43.35 42.72 -48.38
N LYS A 152 -43.89 42.26 -47.23
CA LYS A 152 -45.21 42.68 -46.75
C LYS A 152 -45.17 44.15 -46.29
N PRO A 153 -46.22 44.95 -46.53
CA PRO A 153 -46.30 46.31 -45.99
C PRO A 153 -46.34 46.29 -44.46
N VAL A 154 -45.69 47.28 -43.84
CA VAL A 154 -45.75 47.47 -42.38
C VAL A 154 -47.11 48.06 -42.03
N VAL A 155 -47.84 47.36 -41.14
CA VAL A 155 -49.12 47.82 -40.58
C VAL A 155 -48.84 48.38 -39.19
N ALA A 156 -49.39 49.56 -38.88
CA ALA A 156 -49.23 50.17 -37.55
C ALA A 156 -49.90 49.33 -36.47
N GLU A 157 -49.39 49.37 -35.23
CA GLU A 157 -49.98 48.61 -34.11
C GLU A 157 -51.42 49.03 -33.76
N THR A 158 -51.81 50.25 -34.13
CA THR A 158 -53.18 50.78 -33.98
C THR A 158 -54.15 50.28 -35.05
N ASP A 159 -53.66 49.62 -36.10
CA ASP A 159 -54.46 49.22 -37.25
C ASP A 159 -54.66 47.70 -37.26
N CYS A 160 -55.83 47.29 -37.72
CA CYS A 160 -56.21 45.88 -37.79
C CYS A 160 -56.13 45.37 -39.23
N CYS A 161 -55.26 44.37 -39.45
CA CYS A 161 -55.10 43.73 -40.76
C CYS A 161 -55.84 42.39 -40.80
N ILE A 162 -56.76 42.22 -41.76
CA ILE A 162 -57.49 40.96 -41.95
C ILE A 162 -56.64 39.94 -42.72
N ALA A 163 -55.97 40.40 -43.77
CA ALA A 163 -55.16 39.57 -44.63
C ALA A 163 -54.13 40.39 -45.42
N PHE A 164 -53.02 39.72 -45.72
CA PHE A 164 -52.06 40.15 -46.72
C PHE A 164 -52.35 39.40 -48.02
N VAL A 165 -52.54 40.14 -49.10
CA VAL A 165 -52.81 39.61 -50.45
C VAL A 165 -51.59 39.85 -51.32
N ARG A 166 -51.06 38.79 -51.93
CA ARG A 166 -49.97 38.87 -52.91
C ARG A 166 -50.53 39.02 -54.31
N LEU A 167 -50.09 40.05 -55.01
CA LEU A 167 -50.49 40.41 -56.36
C LEU A 167 -49.35 40.21 -57.36
N LYS A 168 -49.69 39.71 -58.54
CA LYS A 168 -48.88 39.71 -59.77
C LYS A 168 -49.59 40.52 -60.85
N SER A 169 -48.91 40.80 -61.96
CA SER A 169 -49.55 41.45 -63.13
C SER A 169 -50.79 40.71 -63.66
N SER A 170 -50.91 39.39 -63.40
CA SER A 170 -52.05 38.55 -63.80
C SER A 170 -53.19 38.47 -62.78
N GLY A 171 -53.04 39.06 -61.58
CA GLY A 171 -54.05 39.03 -60.51
C GLY A 171 -53.54 38.51 -59.16
N VAL A 172 -54.47 38.11 -58.31
CA VAL A 172 -54.24 37.58 -56.95
C VAL A 172 -53.55 36.21 -57.01
N GLN A 173 -52.41 36.08 -56.35
CA GLN A 173 -51.62 34.84 -56.30
C GLN A 173 -51.80 34.08 -54.98
N GLU A 174 -51.82 34.79 -53.86
CA GLU A 174 -51.86 34.19 -52.54
C GLU A 174 -52.54 35.13 -51.54
N ILE A 175 -53.28 34.56 -50.59
CA ILE A 175 -53.93 35.29 -49.51
C ILE A 175 -53.45 34.66 -48.20
N VAL A 176 -52.84 35.48 -47.34
CA VAL A 176 -52.36 35.07 -46.00
C VAL A 176 -53.17 35.82 -44.96
N THR A 177 -53.91 35.11 -44.11
CA THR A 177 -54.72 35.73 -43.05
C THR A 177 -53.85 36.37 -41.98
N GLY A 178 -54.32 37.50 -41.46
CA GLY A 178 -53.72 38.24 -40.36
C GLY A 178 -54.12 37.67 -39.00
N GLU A 179 -53.76 36.41 -38.72
CA GLU A 179 -54.12 35.70 -37.47
C GLU A 179 -53.67 36.42 -36.19
N GLY A 180 -52.65 37.29 -36.28
CA GLY A 180 -52.19 38.12 -35.17
C GLY A 180 -53.26 39.07 -34.63
N TRP A 181 -54.14 39.57 -35.51
CA TRP A 181 -55.22 40.50 -35.18
C TRP A 181 -56.58 39.81 -35.03
N ARG A 182 -56.63 38.48 -34.97
CA ARG A 182 -57.88 37.74 -34.76
C ARG A 182 -58.25 37.70 -33.28
N VAL A 183 -59.51 38.00 -32.97
CA VAL A 183 -60.10 37.78 -31.64
C VAL A 183 -60.08 36.29 -31.31
N LYS A 184 -59.45 35.92 -30.18
CA LYS A 184 -59.39 34.55 -29.69
C LYS A 184 -60.54 34.31 -28.71
N SER A 185 -61.17 33.15 -28.79
CA SER A 185 -62.22 32.80 -27.83
C SER A 185 -61.63 32.38 -26.48
N LEU A 186 -62.38 32.58 -25.39
CA LEU A 186 -61.97 32.11 -24.06
C LEU A 186 -61.72 30.60 -24.03
N TYR A 187 -62.47 29.82 -24.81
CA TYR A 187 -62.28 28.38 -24.96
C TYR A 187 -60.92 28.02 -25.58
N GLU A 188 -60.49 28.74 -26.62
CA GLU A 188 -59.16 28.56 -27.21
C GLU A 188 -58.04 28.95 -26.23
N VAL A 189 -58.26 29.97 -25.39
CA VAL A 189 -57.31 30.39 -24.36
C VAL A 189 -57.20 29.35 -23.25
N GLU A 190 -58.33 28.85 -22.74
CA GLU A 190 -58.39 27.81 -21.70
C GLU A 190 -57.67 26.53 -22.16
N GLY A 191 -57.93 26.05 -23.37
CA GLY A 191 -57.25 24.87 -23.91
C GLY A 191 -55.72 25.00 -23.96
N ARG A 192 -55.20 26.21 -24.20
CA ARG A 192 -53.75 26.48 -24.16
C ARG A 192 -53.21 26.46 -22.73
N VAL A 193 -53.97 26.97 -21.76
CA VAL A 193 -53.59 26.96 -20.33
C VAL A 193 -53.53 25.52 -19.81
N THR A 194 -54.55 24.71 -20.10
CA THR A 194 -54.56 23.28 -19.70
C THR A 194 -53.35 22.52 -20.25
N ALA A 195 -52.97 22.76 -21.50
CA ALA A 195 -51.77 22.13 -22.10
C ALA A 195 -50.47 22.53 -21.36
N ILE A 196 -50.38 23.76 -20.87
CA ILE A 196 -49.23 24.23 -20.09
C ILE A 196 -49.20 23.56 -18.71
N GLU A 197 -50.35 23.43 -18.05
CA GLU A 197 -50.47 22.78 -16.73
C GLU A 197 -50.09 21.30 -16.76
N VAL A 198 -50.46 20.59 -17.82
CA VAL A 198 -50.05 19.18 -18.04
C VAL A 198 -48.53 19.07 -18.18
N ASN A 199 -47.90 20.00 -18.89
CA ASN A 199 -46.43 20.03 -19.04
C ASN A 199 -45.71 20.35 -17.73
N LEU A 200 -46.24 21.27 -16.92
CA LEU A 200 -45.72 21.57 -15.58
C LEU A 200 -45.80 20.34 -14.65
N SER A 201 -46.91 19.62 -14.69
CA SER A 201 -47.10 18.38 -13.91
C SER A 201 -46.13 17.26 -14.32
N ALA A 202 -45.74 17.21 -15.59
CA ALA A 202 -44.69 16.30 -16.05
C ALA A 202 -43.29 16.74 -15.60
N LEU A 203 -43.03 18.05 -15.56
CA LEU A 203 -41.75 18.62 -15.11
C LEU A 203 -41.52 18.35 -13.63
N PHE A 204 -42.51 18.57 -12.77
CA PHE A 204 -42.40 18.27 -11.32
C PHE A 204 -42.09 16.80 -11.04
N ARG A 205 -42.70 15.87 -11.78
CA ARG A 205 -42.40 14.42 -11.66
C ARG A 205 -40.98 14.05 -12.06
N ARG A 206 -40.40 14.74 -13.05
CA ARG A 206 -39.00 14.52 -13.44
C ARG A 206 -38.03 15.09 -12.41
N THR A 207 -38.35 16.24 -11.82
CA THR A 207 -37.52 16.86 -10.78
C THR A 207 -37.46 16.01 -9.52
N SER A 208 -38.58 15.43 -9.07
CA SER A 208 -38.58 14.52 -7.90
C SER A 208 -37.79 13.24 -8.14
N ALA A 209 -37.78 12.73 -9.38
CA ALA A 209 -36.96 11.59 -9.77
C ALA A 209 -35.47 11.96 -9.76
N LEU A 210 -35.11 13.14 -10.29
CA LEU A 210 -33.74 13.65 -10.23
C LEU A 210 -33.25 13.87 -8.80
N GLU A 211 -34.08 14.33 -7.87
CA GLU A 211 -33.70 14.43 -6.45
C GLU A 211 -33.39 13.06 -5.84
N THR A 212 -34.16 12.03 -6.20
CA THR A 212 -33.92 10.65 -5.76
C THR A 212 -32.65 10.08 -6.38
N ASP A 213 -32.42 10.32 -7.67
CA ASP A 213 -31.20 9.91 -8.37
C ASP A 213 -29.98 10.68 -7.86
N LEU A 214 -30.11 11.97 -7.51
CA LEU A 214 -29.06 12.75 -6.89
C LEU A 214 -28.76 12.27 -5.48
N ALA A 215 -29.77 11.85 -4.71
CA ALA A 215 -29.57 11.22 -3.41
C ALA A 215 -28.89 9.84 -3.55
N ALA A 216 -29.26 9.05 -4.57
CA ALA A 216 -28.60 7.79 -4.89
C ALA A 216 -27.17 7.98 -5.43
N LEU A 217 -26.94 9.03 -6.21
CA LEU A 217 -25.63 9.43 -6.72
C LEU A 217 -24.76 9.97 -5.59
N ALA A 218 -25.31 10.75 -4.65
CA ALA A 218 -24.63 11.22 -3.45
C ALA A 218 -24.30 10.06 -2.50
N ALA A 219 -25.20 9.08 -2.34
CA ALA A 219 -24.91 7.84 -1.62
C ALA A 219 -23.85 7.00 -2.34
N LYS A 220 -23.85 6.96 -3.68
CA LYS A 220 -22.79 6.35 -4.47
C LYS A 220 -21.50 7.16 -4.48
N LEU A 221 -21.51 8.48 -4.36
CA LEU A 221 -20.30 9.32 -4.29
C LEU A 221 -19.68 9.29 -2.89
N ASN A 222 -20.51 9.17 -1.85
CA ASN A 222 -20.05 8.88 -0.49
C ASN A 222 -19.64 7.40 -0.30
N GLY A 223 -20.13 6.50 -1.15
CA GLY A 223 -19.78 5.07 -1.19
C GLY A 223 -18.71 4.68 -2.21
N LEU A 224 -18.44 5.52 -3.22
CA LEU A 224 -17.34 5.40 -4.17
C LEU A 224 -16.13 6.03 -3.50
N PRO A 225 -15.01 5.30 -3.36
CA PRO A 225 -13.79 5.92 -2.93
C PRO A 225 -13.37 6.90 -4.04
N VAL A 226 -13.51 8.21 -3.82
CA VAL A 226 -12.39 9.13 -4.12
C VAL A 226 -11.16 8.33 -3.72
N PRO A 227 -10.23 8.00 -4.63
CA PRO A 227 -9.25 6.95 -4.38
C PRO A 227 -8.68 7.23 -3.01
N ARG A 228 -9.04 6.34 -2.07
CA ARG A 228 -8.86 6.57 -0.64
C ARG A 228 -7.47 7.17 -0.50
N PRO A 229 -7.26 8.31 0.18
CA PRO A 229 -5.92 8.84 0.36
C PRO A 229 -4.95 7.71 0.77
N GLU A 230 -5.44 6.73 1.52
CA GLU A 230 -4.81 5.45 1.86
C GLU A 230 -4.41 4.60 0.64
N ILE A 231 -5.25 4.40 -0.37
CA ILE A 231 -4.94 3.66 -1.61
C ILE A 231 -3.95 4.42 -2.50
N ILE A 232 -4.09 5.74 -2.67
CA ILE A 232 -3.07 6.54 -3.38
C ILE A 232 -1.75 6.50 -2.61
N ARG A 233 -1.76 6.55 -1.27
CA ARG A 233 -0.57 6.42 -0.43
C ARG A 233 0.04 5.02 -0.52
N GLN A 234 -0.78 3.97 -0.57
CA GLN A 234 -0.32 2.60 -0.75
C GLN A 234 0.30 2.41 -2.13
N MET A 235 -0.34 2.91 -3.19
CA MET A 235 0.27 2.95 -4.53
C MET A 235 1.56 3.78 -4.56
N ARG A 236 1.64 4.89 -3.83
CA ARG A 236 2.88 5.69 -3.70
C ARG A 236 3.96 4.93 -2.93
N ARG A 237 3.61 4.18 -1.88
CA ARG A 237 4.53 3.28 -1.16
C ARG A 237 5.03 2.17 -2.07
N ASP A 238 4.13 1.52 -2.80
CA ASP A 238 4.47 0.43 -3.72
C ASP A 238 5.37 0.95 -4.86
N ILE A 239 5.12 2.17 -5.36
CA ILE A 239 5.99 2.83 -6.33
C ILE A 239 7.34 3.18 -5.71
N ALA A 240 7.39 3.69 -4.47
CA ALA A 240 8.65 3.99 -3.77
C ALA A 240 9.47 2.71 -3.54
N ALA A 241 8.83 1.61 -3.10
CA ALA A 241 9.45 0.30 -2.93
C ALA A 241 9.92 -0.30 -4.26
N LEU A 242 9.12 -0.21 -5.33
CA LEU A 242 9.49 -0.62 -6.68
C LEU A 242 10.68 0.18 -7.23
N ARG A 243 10.79 1.46 -6.88
CA ARG A 243 11.90 2.33 -7.30
C ARG A 243 13.20 2.05 -6.55
N ILE A 244 13.13 1.62 -5.28
CA ILE A 244 14.29 1.08 -4.56
C ILE A 244 14.75 -0.21 -5.23
N LYS A 245 13.82 -1.11 -5.56
CA LYS A 245 14.12 -2.33 -6.32
C LYS A 245 14.67 -2.06 -7.73
N GLY A 246 14.32 -0.90 -8.31
CA GLY A 246 14.79 -0.42 -9.61
C GLY A 246 16.06 0.44 -9.57
N ASP A 247 16.71 0.62 -8.41
CA ASP A 247 17.97 1.36 -8.22
C ASP A 247 18.01 2.78 -8.85
N VAL A 248 16.90 3.53 -8.71
CA VAL A 248 16.80 4.89 -9.27
C VAL A 248 17.74 5.86 -8.51
N PRO A 249 18.55 6.73 -9.13
CA PRO A 249 19.45 7.62 -8.40
C PRO A 249 18.75 8.51 -7.36
N GLU A 250 19.30 8.59 -6.14
CA GLU A 250 18.70 9.29 -5.00
C GLU A 250 18.44 10.80 -5.24
N GLY A 251 19.27 11.45 -6.07
CA GLY A 251 19.14 12.88 -6.38
C GLY A 251 17.93 13.28 -7.25
N ALA A 252 17.20 12.30 -7.80
CA ALA A 252 16.01 12.51 -8.64
C ALA A 252 14.68 12.16 -7.93
N ARG A 253 14.74 11.76 -6.64
CA ARG A 253 13.59 11.28 -5.87
C ARG A 253 13.03 12.40 -4.98
N SER A 254 11.70 12.44 -4.82
CA SER A 254 10.99 13.35 -3.91
C SER A 254 10.35 12.62 -2.72
N ASP A 255 10.60 11.32 -2.66
CA ASP A 255 10.06 10.34 -1.74
C ASP A 255 11.20 9.55 -1.09
N PHE A 256 11.03 9.27 0.20
CA PHE A 256 11.91 8.45 1.02
C PHE A 256 11.10 7.27 1.56
N TYR A 257 11.69 6.08 1.58
CA TYR A 257 11.10 4.90 2.21
C TYR A 257 12.24 4.07 2.79
N ASP A 258 12.08 3.66 4.05
CA ASP A 258 13.00 2.74 4.70
C ASP A 258 12.21 1.73 5.57
N PRO A 259 12.40 0.41 5.34
CA PRO A 259 11.84 -0.62 6.20
C PRO A 259 12.60 -0.84 7.52
N GLY A 260 13.67 -0.09 7.79
CA GLY A 260 14.38 -0.17 9.08
C GLY A 260 15.09 -1.51 9.30
N LEU A 261 15.49 -2.18 8.22
CA LEU A 261 16.17 -3.48 8.28
C LEU A 261 17.69 -3.33 8.50
N VAL A 262 18.27 -2.28 7.91
CA VAL A 262 19.71 -2.00 7.94
C VAL A 262 19.99 -0.59 8.48
N PRO A 263 21.14 -0.39 9.15
CA PRO A 263 21.47 0.89 9.80
C PRO A 263 21.98 1.98 8.83
N ASP A 264 22.03 1.73 7.53
CA ASP A 264 22.71 2.56 6.54
C ASP A 264 22.06 3.94 6.33
N GLN A 265 20.74 4.04 6.40
CA GLN A 265 19.99 5.28 6.25
C GLN A 265 19.88 6.09 7.55
N TRP A 266 20.34 5.51 8.66
CA TRP A 266 20.23 6.08 9.99
C TRP A 266 21.53 6.73 10.46
N ASP A 267 21.40 7.81 11.24
CA ASP A 267 22.53 8.54 11.81
C ASP A 267 22.58 8.26 13.32
N PHE A 268 23.62 7.54 13.76
CA PHE A 268 23.85 7.20 15.17
C PHE A 268 24.67 8.27 15.89
N GLY A 269 25.06 9.34 15.20
CA GLY A 269 25.79 10.46 15.77
C GLY A 269 24.90 11.44 16.54
N GLN A 270 25.55 12.37 17.25
CA GLN A 270 24.87 13.51 17.84
C GLN A 270 24.70 14.60 16.77
N VAL A 271 23.47 15.08 16.58
CA VAL A 271 23.17 16.15 15.64
C VAL A 271 22.65 17.35 16.43
N ALA A 272 23.55 18.32 16.67
CA ALA A 272 23.24 19.66 17.19
C ALA A 272 22.18 19.73 18.30
N GLY A 273 22.39 19.02 19.42
CA GLY A 273 21.49 19.04 20.58
C GLY A 273 20.42 17.95 20.57
N TYR A 274 20.28 17.19 19.48
CA TYR A 274 19.51 15.96 19.42
C TYR A 274 20.45 14.75 19.54
N THR A 275 20.22 13.92 20.56
CA THR A 275 21.04 12.73 20.82
C THR A 275 20.35 11.52 20.23
N ALA A 276 20.97 10.87 19.24
CA ALA A 276 20.46 9.63 18.69
C ALA A 276 20.36 8.56 19.80
N GLN A 277 19.14 8.10 20.08
CA GLN A 277 18.82 7.09 21.08
C GLN A 277 17.90 6.05 20.45
N PHE A 278 18.47 5.13 19.68
CA PHE A 278 17.72 4.06 19.01
C PHE A 278 18.65 2.90 18.62
N ARG A 279 18.06 1.76 18.30
CA ARG A 279 18.73 0.60 17.66
C ARG A 279 17.97 0.22 16.39
N VAL A 280 18.67 -0.35 15.41
CA VAL A 280 18.05 -0.89 14.18
C VAL A 280 18.22 -2.40 14.19
N ARG A 281 17.10 -3.12 14.27
CA ARG A 281 17.03 -4.59 14.27
C ARG A 281 15.62 -5.02 13.87
N GLU A 282 15.39 -5.21 12.57
CA GLU A 282 14.05 -5.53 12.02
C GLU A 282 13.01 -4.47 12.41
N GLY A 283 13.36 -3.21 12.16
CA GLY A 283 12.64 -2.02 12.62
C GLY A 283 13.53 -1.12 13.46
N VAL A 284 13.07 0.11 13.69
CA VAL A 284 13.72 1.09 14.57
C VAL A 284 13.14 0.94 15.96
N GLN A 285 13.99 0.60 16.91
CA GLN A 285 13.58 0.21 18.26
C GLN A 285 14.27 1.07 19.33
N PHE A 286 13.75 1.00 20.54
CA PHE A 286 14.32 1.67 21.72
C PHE A 286 15.78 1.24 21.96
N PRO A 287 16.64 2.17 22.42
CA PRO A 287 18.03 1.87 22.71
C PRO A 287 18.16 0.99 23.96
N TYR A 288 19.34 0.39 24.16
CA TYR A 288 19.68 -0.17 25.46
C TYR A 288 20.17 0.93 26.41
N SER A 289 19.58 1.00 27.61
CA SER A 289 20.05 1.88 28.69
C SER A 289 21.22 1.28 29.45
N ASN A 290 21.32 -0.05 29.50
CA ASN A 290 22.45 -0.77 30.11
C ASN A 290 22.68 -2.08 29.35
N VAL A 291 23.94 -2.44 29.15
CA VAL A 291 24.35 -3.68 28.46
C VAL A 291 25.57 -4.25 29.16
N LYS A 292 25.56 -5.57 29.39
CA LYS A 292 26.71 -6.30 29.92
C LYS A 292 26.95 -7.55 29.09
N ILE A 293 28.19 -7.75 28.67
CA ILE A 293 28.63 -8.95 27.95
C ILE A 293 29.53 -9.75 28.90
N GLU A 294 29.18 -11.00 29.12
CA GLU A 294 29.92 -11.92 29.99
C GLU A 294 30.22 -13.23 29.25
N ARG A 295 31.28 -13.92 29.67
CA ARG A 295 31.59 -15.26 29.14
C ARG A 295 30.69 -16.31 29.80
N MET A 296 30.26 -17.29 29.02
CA MET A 296 29.53 -18.45 29.54
C MET A 296 30.47 -19.41 30.26
N GLU A 297 30.19 -19.68 31.53
CA GLU A 297 30.97 -20.60 32.35
C GLU A 297 30.05 -21.51 33.19
N VAL A 298 30.50 -22.73 33.45
CA VAL A 298 29.78 -23.71 34.28
C VAL A 298 30.13 -23.48 35.76
N VAL A 299 29.19 -23.75 36.67
CA VAL A 299 29.40 -23.53 38.12
C VAL A 299 30.47 -24.46 38.71
N GLY A 300 30.64 -25.66 38.16
CA GLY A 300 31.71 -26.60 38.50
C GLY A 300 32.10 -27.46 37.30
N GLU A 301 33.35 -27.31 36.84
CA GLU A 301 33.89 -28.10 35.72
C GLU A 301 34.19 -29.57 36.09
N ASP A 302 34.21 -29.89 37.39
CA ASP A 302 34.46 -31.21 37.98
C ASP A 302 33.20 -32.07 38.18
N ASN A 303 32.05 -31.59 37.71
CA ASN A 303 30.78 -32.31 37.84
C ASN A 303 30.83 -33.68 37.11
N PRO A 304 30.57 -34.81 37.79
CA PRO A 304 30.69 -36.15 37.20
C PRO A 304 29.67 -36.45 36.09
N LEU A 305 28.66 -35.59 35.92
CA LEU A 305 27.64 -35.72 34.87
C LEU A 305 28.07 -35.15 33.52
N ILE A 306 29.19 -34.43 33.45
CA ILE A 306 29.73 -33.83 32.24
C ILE A 306 31.18 -34.23 32.02
N ASN A 307 31.61 -34.25 30.76
CA ASN A 307 33.00 -34.47 30.38
C ASN A 307 33.49 -33.30 29.52
N PHE A 308 34.67 -32.79 29.84
CA PHE A 308 35.36 -31.76 29.06
C PHE A 308 36.48 -32.37 28.22
N ARG A 309 36.64 -31.85 27.01
CA ARG A 309 37.81 -32.10 26.18
C ARG A 309 38.13 -30.92 25.28
N GLY A 310 39.22 -30.23 25.55
CA GLY A 310 39.58 -29.02 24.79
C GLY A 310 38.47 -27.96 24.81
N ARG A 311 37.90 -27.69 26.01
CA ARG A 311 36.76 -26.77 26.22
C ARG A 311 35.43 -27.15 25.56
N ARG A 312 35.36 -28.26 24.81
CA ARG A 312 34.10 -28.88 24.40
C ARG A 312 33.51 -29.64 25.57
N MET A 313 32.24 -29.39 25.87
CA MET A 313 31.48 -30.01 26.95
C MET A 313 30.39 -30.90 26.37
N MET A 314 30.26 -32.12 26.90
CA MET A 314 29.18 -33.05 26.60
C MET A 314 28.69 -33.74 27.89
N PRO A 315 27.53 -34.41 27.88
CA PRO A 315 27.15 -35.34 28.93
C PRO A 315 28.23 -36.41 29.14
N ALA A 316 28.37 -36.93 30.37
CA ALA A 316 29.38 -37.94 30.68
C ALA A 316 29.26 -39.17 29.78
N TRP A 317 30.41 -39.61 29.27
CA TRP A 317 30.51 -40.67 28.28
C TRP A 317 31.69 -41.60 28.56
N ASP A 318 31.55 -42.83 28.08
CA ASP A 318 32.59 -43.85 28.03
C ASP A 318 33.02 -44.05 26.57
N GLU A 319 34.32 -44.29 26.37
CA GLU A 319 34.83 -44.51 25.03
C GLU A 319 34.59 -45.95 24.58
N ILE A 320 34.02 -46.14 23.39
CA ILE A 320 33.80 -47.46 22.77
C ILE A 320 34.40 -47.52 21.38
N LEU A 321 34.90 -48.70 20.99
CA LEU A 321 35.35 -48.96 19.63
C LEU A 321 34.14 -49.06 18.67
N ARG A 322 34.20 -48.35 17.54
CA ARG A 322 33.12 -48.35 16.53
C ARG A 322 33.54 -48.87 15.16
N ILE A 323 34.73 -48.47 14.71
CA ILE A 323 35.28 -48.89 13.42
C ILE A 323 36.65 -49.47 13.70
N GLU A 324 36.95 -50.61 13.10
CA GLU A 324 38.21 -51.29 13.27
C GLU A 324 38.65 -51.94 11.96
N ASN A 325 39.94 -51.79 11.64
CA ASN A 325 40.66 -52.61 10.69
C ASN A 325 41.84 -53.29 11.38
N THR A 326 41.76 -54.60 11.58
CA THR A 326 42.73 -55.43 12.33
C THR A 326 43.42 -56.49 11.48
N GLY A 327 43.63 -56.25 10.19
CA GLY A 327 44.28 -57.23 9.35
C GLY A 327 45.80 -57.34 9.62
N SER A 328 46.33 -58.55 9.63
CA SER A 328 47.78 -58.79 9.63
C SER A 328 48.20 -59.26 8.24
N GLY A 329 49.04 -58.49 7.54
CA GLY A 329 49.48 -58.89 6.20
C GLY A 329 50.56 -58.04 5.53
N GLY A 330 50.91 -56.87 6.07
CA GLY A 330 52.01 -56.06 5.57
C GLY A 330 52.39 -54.90 6.49
N THR A 331 53.51 -54.24 6.17
CA THR A 331 54.00 -53.06 6.88
C THR A 331 54.42 -52.00 5.88
N ARG A 332 54.29 -50.72 6.25
CA ARG A 332 54.66 -49.60 5.38
C ARG A 332 55.39 -48.53 6.18
N ASP A 333 56.58 -48.17 5.71
CA ASP A 333 57.36 -47.08 6.29
C ASP A 333 56.69 -45.76 5.95
N ILE A 334 56.36 -44.97 6.96
CA ILE A 334 55.66 -43.69 6.78
C ILE A 334 56.60 -42.50 6.65
N SER A 335 57.89 -42.74 6.44
CA SER A 335 58.94 -41.73 6.28
C SER A 335 59.69 -41.78 4.94
N SER A 336 59.23 -42.62 3.99
CA SER A 336 59.93 -42.92 2.74
C SER A 336 59.50 -42.10 1.52
N VAL A 337 58.49 -41.24 1.68
CA VAL A 337 57.94 -40.39 0.61
C VAL A 337 58.52 -38.99 0.70
N VAL A 338 58.68 -38.33 -0.44
CA VAL A 338 59.20 -36.95 -0.58
C VAL A 338 58.49 -36.01 0.40
N HIS A 339 59.28 -35.27 1.17
CA HIS A 339 58.80 -34.25 2.11
C HIS A 339 57.84 -33.29 1.41
N SER A 340 56.60 -33.21 1.89
CA SER A 340 55.59 -32.30 1.38
C SER A 340 55.22 -31.29 2.47
N VAL A 341 55.15 -30.01 2.11
CA VAL A 341 54.59 -28.96 2.98
C VAL A 341 53.13 -28.79 2.60
N VAL A 342 52.24 -29.05 3.54
CA VAL A 342 50.79 -28.95 3.34
C VAL A 342 50.23 -27.96 4.34
N THR A 343 49.51 -26.95 3.87
CA THR A 343 48.73 -26.06 4.72
C THR A 343 47.36 -26.68 4.93
N ALA A 344 47.15 -27.29 6.09
CA ALA A 344 45.85 -27.84 6.43
C ALA A 344 44.98 -26.78 7.10
N ILE A 345 43.68 -26.85 6.82
CA ILE A 345 42.68 -25.87 7.26
C ILE A 345 41.68 -26.62 8.15
N GLN A 346 41.61 -26.24 9.43
CA GLN A 346 40.63 -26.83 10.35
C GLN A 346 39.32 -26.03 10.32
N ARG A 347 38.21 -26.76 10.08
CA ARG A 347 36.86 -26.24 10.21
C ARG A 347 36.48 -26.08 11.66
N THR A 348 35.83 -24.98 11.98
CA THR A 348 35.28 -24.75 13.33
C THR A 348 33.85 -25.25 13.43
N VAL A 349 33.40 -25.51 14.66
CA VAL A 349 32.02 -25.91 14.94
C VAL A 349 31.10 -24.72 14.68
N ALA A 350 29.91 -25.00 14.12
CA ALA A 350 28.91 -23.98 13.90
C ALA A 350 28.43 -23.32 15.20
N MET A 351 27.95 -22.09 15.07
CA MET A 351 27.41 -21.32 16.18
C MET A 351 25.94 -21.62 16.41
N SER A 352 25.43 -21.21 17.56
CA SER A 352 24.00 -21.00 17.79
C SER A 352 23.80 -19.74 18.62
N SER A 353 22.70 -19.05 18.38
CA SER A 353 22.24 -17.95 19.23
C SER A 353 20.82 -18.18 19.70
N VAL A 354 20.58 -17.90 20.97
CA VAL A 354 19.24 -17.94 21.58
C VAL A 354 19.02 -16.60 22.27
N SER A 355 18.03 -15.85 21.82
CA SER A 355 17.64 -14.56 22.41
C SER A 355 16.30 -14.69 23.11
N TYR A 356 16.17 -14.15 24.31
CA TYR A 356 14.96 -14.22 25.12
C TYR A 356 14.67 -12.91 25.84
N GLY A 357 13.40 -12.50 25.83
CA GLY A 357 12.89 -11.35 26.59
C GLY A 357 11.62 -10.75 25.98
N PRO A 358 10.81 -10.01 26.76
CA PRO A 358 9.55 -9.44 26.30
C PRO A 358 9.74 -8.34 25.25
N THR A 359 10.95 -7.76 25.14
CA THR A 359 11.29 -6.70 24.18
C THR A 359 11.80 -7.24 22.84
N ILE A 360 11.75 -8.56 22.63
CA ILE A 360 12.15 -9.21 21.39
C ILE A 360 10.92 -9.42 20.52
N ASN A 361 10.77 -8.57 19.51
CA ASN A 361 9.66 -8.63 18.56
C ASN A 361 10.12 -9.16 17.20
N VAL A 362 9.20 -9.81 16.50
CA VAL A 362 9.39 -10.28 15.12
C VAL A 362 8.43 -9.48 14.26
N CYS A 363 8.97 -8.81 13.25
CA CYS A 363 8.21 -7.88 12.43
C CYS A 363 7.93 -8.45 11.04
N GLU A 364 6.80 -8.07 10.44
CA GLU A 364 6.44 -8.45 9.06
C GLU A 364 7.40 -7.85 8.00
N ASN A 365 8.14 -6.79 8.35
CA ASN A 365 9.18 -6.23 7.46
C ASN A 365 10.31 -7.23 7.17
N ALA A 366 10.41 -8.33 7.92
CA ALA A 366 11.31 -9.43 7.62
C ALA A 366 11.06 -10.05 6.23
N ALA A 367 9.91 -9.83 5.59
CA ALA A 367 9.68 -10.22 4.19
C ALA A 367 10.44 -9.32 3.17
N GLU A 368 10.69 -8.05 3.53
CA GLU A 368 11.35 -7.05 2.68
C GLU A 368 12.86 -7.24 2.59
N TRP A 369 13.43 -8.07 3.44
CA TRP A 369 14.79 -8.62 3.35
C TRP A 369 15.12 -9.17 1.94
N SER A 370 14.13 -9.77 1.28
CA SER A 370 14.25 -10.24 -0.12
C SER A 370 14.41 -9.09 -1.15
N ALA A 371 13.93 -7.89 -0.82
CA ALA A 371 13.91 -6.72 -1.70
C ALA A 371 15.16 -5.82 -1.53
N VAL A 372 15.80 -5.80 -0.36
CA VAL A 372 17.07 -5.08 -0.11
C VAL A 372 18.27 -5.79 -0.77
N GLY A 373 18.04 -6.98 -1.34
CA GLY A 373 19.04 -7.77 -2.06
C GLY A 373 19.90 -8.62 -1.13
N GLN A 374 20.26 -9.83 -1.57
CA GLN A 374 21.11 -10.75 -0.78
C GLN A 374 22.47 -10.14 -0.41
N ALA A 375 22.94 -9.11 -1.13
CA ALA A 375 24.17 -8.39 -0.82
C ALA A 375 24.08 -7.52 0.44
N ALA A 376 22.89 -7.01 0.82
CA ALA A 376 22.72 -6.22 2.05
C ALA A 376 22.58 -7.12 3.29
N HIS A 377 22.01 -8.31 3.12
CA HIS A 377 22.15 -9.40 4.09
C HIS A 377 23.62 -9.84 4.21
N ALA A 378 24.29 -10.03 3.07
CA ALA A 378 25.72 -10.32 2.94
C ALA A 378 26.59 -9.11 3.29
N GLY A 379 26.50 -8.70 4.54
CA GLY A 379 27.16 -7.50 5.04
C GLY A 379 26.66 -7.04 6.39
N SER A 380 25.51 -7.54 6.88
CA SER A 380 25.10 -7.35 8.27
C SER A 380 26.08 -8.12 9.17
N SER A 381 27.15 -7.43 9.56
CA SER A 381 28.13 -7.91 10.50
C SER A 381 27.53 -7.85 11.89
N PHE A 382 27.18 -9.02 12.44
CA PHE A 382 27.02 -9.08 13.90
C PHE A 382 28.44 -9.01 14.47
N ASN A 383 28.76 -7.99 15.25
CA ASN A 383 30.02 -7.94 15.98
C ASN A 383 29.80 -8.63 17.34
N ALA A 384 30.35 -9.82 17.50
CA ALA A 384 30.51 -10.45 18.80
C ALA A 384 32.00 -10.55 19.11
N ASN A 385 32.42 -9.98 20.25
CA ASN A 385 33.80 -10.03 20.73
C ASN A 385 34.86 -9.50 19.73
N GLY A 386 34.56 -8.39 19.03
CA GLY A 386 35.50 -7.77 18.07
C GLY A 386 35.66 -8.51 16.73
N ALA A 387 34.95 -9.63 16.52
CA ALA A 387 34.87 -10.32 15.24
C ALA A 387 33.56 -9.96 14.52
N ALA A 388 33.67 -9.48 13.27
CA ALA A 388 32.55 -9.17 12.40
C ALA A 388 32.06 -10.45 11.69
N TYR A 389 30.89 -10.94 12.05
CA TYR A 389 30.26 -12.10 11.41
C TYR A 389 29.33 -11.63 10.28
N GLN A 390 29.76 -11.73 9.03
CA GLN A 390 28.93 -11.38 7.88
C GLN A 390 27.95 -12.51 7.53
N THR A 391 26.68 -12.16 7.31
CA THR A 391 25.65 -13.11 6.86
C THR A 391 25.76 -13.31 5.34
N VAL A 392 26.76 -14.06 4.88
CA VAL A 392 27.00 -14.23 3.43
C VAL A 392 25.84 -15.00 2.80
N GLY A 393 25.22 -14.39 1.79
CA GLY A 393 24.22 -15.01 0.93
C GLY A 393 24.77 -16.27 0.25
N LEU A 394 23.83 -17.14 -0.07
CA LEU A 394 24.01 -18.49 -0.55
C LEU A 394 24.85 -18.62 -1.85
N VAL A 395 25.80 -19.54 -1.87
CA VAL A 395 26.25 -20.23 -3.10
C VAL A 395 25.66 -21.64 -3.04
N VAL A 396 24.63 -21.95 -3.84
CA VAL A 396 24.19 -23.36 -4.04
C VAL A 396 24.69 -23.86 -5.37
N ASP A 397 25.29 -25.04 -5.33
CA ASP A 397 25.06 -26.05 -6.34
C ASP A 397 23.78 -26.83 -5.98
N ASN A 398 22.74 -26.58 -6.78
CA ASN A 398 21.68 -27.51 -7.18
C ASN A 398 20.64 -28.02 -6.15
N GLY A 399 19.38 -27.59 -6.31
CA GLY A 399 18.20 -28.36 -5.88
C GLY A 399 17.11 -27.58 -5.14
N TYR A 400 15.99 -27.33 -5.82
CA TYR A 400 14.82 -26.56 -5.37
C TYR A 400 13.91 -27.35 -4.42
N THR A 401 13.45 -26.75 -3.31
CA THR A 401 12.24 -27.18 -2.57
C THR A 401 11.43 -25.96 -2.07
N PRO A 402 10.08 -26.06 -2.03
CA PRO A 402 9.18 -24.91 -1.87
C PRO A 402 8.73 -24.72 -0.40
N ASP A 403 9.69 -24.44 0.47
CA ASP A 403 9.51 -23.75 1.74
C ASP A 403 10.77 -22.91 1.92
N GLY A 404 10.66 -21.68 2.42
CA GLY A 404 11.71 -20.64 2.41
C GLY A 404 12.98 -20.96 3.21
N TYR A 405 13.65 -22.04 2.83
CA TYR A 405 14.84 -22.62 3.44
C TYR A 405 16.05 -22.01 2.75
N VAL A 406 16.72 -21.07 3.42
CA VAL A 406 18.07 -20.67 3.03
C VAL A 406 18.99 -21.85 3.38
N PRO A 407 19.66 -22.50 2.42
CA PRO A 407 20.65 -23.53 2.75
C PRO A 407 21.78 -22.87 3.56
N GLY A 408 22.02 -23.34 4.79
CA GLY A 408 23.09 -22.84 5.67
C GLY A 408 22.62 -22.20 6.99
N HIS A 409 21.39 -21.70 7.09
CA HIS A 409 20.92 -20.95 8.27
C HIS A 409 19.41 -21.12 8.50
N GLN A 410 19.04 -21.61 9.70
CA GLN A 410 17.66 -21.70 10.16
C GLN A 410 17.41 -20.63 11.23
N VAL A 411 16.37 -19.82 11.01
CA VAL A 411 15.87 -18.86 11.98
C VAL A 411 14.49 -19.31 12.41
N PHE A 412 14.31 -19.52 13.71
CA PHE A 412 12.99 -19.67 14.32
C PHE A 412 12.77 -18.46 15.22
N ALA A 413 11.94 -17.52 14.77
CA ALA A 413 11.63 -16.31 15.49
C ALA A 413 10.13 -16.30 15.83
N VAL A 414 9.83 -16.29 17.13
CA VAL A 414 8.49 -16.05 17.68
C VAL A 414 8.62 -14.85 18.61
N GLN A 415 7.56 -14.06 18.83
CA GLN A 415 7.62 -12.99 19.83
C GLN A 415 8.19 -13.55 21.15
N GLN A 416 9.09 -12.78 21.76
CA GLN A 416 9.84 -13.08 22.97
C GLN A 416 10.97 -14.12 22.88
N ILE A 417 11.14 -14.86 21.78
CA ILE A 417 12.23 -15.83 21.61
C ILE A 417 12.73 -15.94 20.16
N GLN A 418 14.04 -15.86 19.98
CA GLN A 418 14.69 -16.04 18.68
C GLN A 418 15.79 -17.10 18.75
N HIS A 419 15.65 -18.15 17.96
CA HIS A 419 16.67 -19.16 17.74
C HIS A 419 17.31 -18.95 16.37
N HIS A 420 18.62 -18.78 16.37
CA HIS A 420 19.44 -18.77 15.17
C HIS A 420 20.39 -19.96 15.25
N SER A 421 20.27 -20.89 14.32
CA SER A 421 21.15 -22.06 14.22
C SER A 421 21.58 -22.26 12.78
N TRP A 422 22.84 -22.61 12.58
CA TRP A 422 23.39 -22.90 11.26
C TRP A 422 23.23 -24.40 10.97
N THR A 423 22.84 -24.74 9.74
CA THR A 423 22.48 -26.13 9.38
C THR A 423 23.69 -27.05 9.21
N GLU A 424 24.86 -26.48 8.95
CA GLU A 424 26.11 -27.22 8.85
C GLU A 424 26.71 -27.43 10.23
N THR A 425 27.24 -28.63 10.51
CA THR A 425 27.92 -28.90 11.80
C THR A 425 29.28 -28.20 11.88
N TYR A 426 29.95 -28.08 10.74
CA TYR A 426 31.28 -27.49 10.59
C TYR A 426 31.25 -26.50 9.43
N TRP A 427 31.78 -25.30 9.64
CA TRP A 427 31.82 -24.23 8.65
C TRP A 427 33.24 -23.74 8.34
N ASP A 428 33.43 -23.20 7.15
CA ASP A 428 34.71 -22.70 6.62
C ASP A 428 34.98 -21.22 6.94
N TYR A 429 34.10 -20.56 7.69
CA TYR A 429 34.20 -19.11 7.89
C TYR A 429 35.29 -18.69 8.88
N ILE A 430 35.50 -19.50 9.93
CA ILE A 430 36.64 -19.35 10.83
C ILE A 430 37.46 -20.62 10.71
N THR A 431 38.62 -20.48 10.11
CA THR A 431 39.55 -21.58 9.93
C THR A 431 40.88 -21.29 10.58
N GLU A 432 41.44 -22.30 11.23
CA GLU A 432 42.82 -22.27 11.69
C GLU A 432 43.70 -22.95 10.64
N THR A 433 44.70 -22.24 10.12
CA THR A 433 45.68 -22.78 9.18
C THR A 433 46.90 -23.28 9.94
N PHE A 434 47.33 -24.51 9.70
CA PHE A 434 48.56 -25.06 10.24
C PHE A 434 49.42 -25.68 9.14
N GLY A 435 50.72 -25.39 9.20
CA GLY A 435 51.71 -26.01 8.34
C GLY A 435 52.05 -27.41 8.84
N PHE A 436 51.71 -28.40 8.05
CA PHE A 436 52.21 -29.76 8.20
C PHE A 436 53.42 -29.97 7.30
N ASN A 437 54.52 -30.43 7.90
CA ASN A 437 55.76 -30.75 7.20
C ASN A 437 56.15 -32.19 7.51
N GLY A 438 56.19 -33.03 6.49
CA GLY A 438 56.60 -34.43 6.61
C GLY A 438 56.11 -35.29 5.45
N SER A 439 56.31 -36.59 5.58
CA SER A 439 55.65 -37.58 4.73
C SER A 439 54.21 -37.75 5.19
N VAL A 440 53.27 -37.80 4.24
CA VAL A 440 51.83 -37.86 4.52
C VAL A 440 51.21 -39.14 3.98
N TYR A 441 50.56 -39.86 4.87
CA TYR A 441 49.81 -41.09 4.59
C TYR A 441 48.43 -41.00 5.22
N GLY A 442 47.42 -41.59 4.58
CA GLY A 442 46.08 -41.58 5.13
C GLY A 442 45.26 -42.79 4.71
N GLN A 443 44.11 -42.94 5.34
CA GLN A 443 43.12 -43.93 4.97
C GLN A 443 41.72 -43.38 5.15
N THR A 444 40.87 -43.71 4.19
CA THR A 444 39.45 -43.36 4.22
C THR A 444 38.64 -44.47 4.86
N PHE A 445 37.49 -44.12 5.41
CA PHE A 445 36.54 -45.05 6.00
C PHE A 445 35.12 -44.52 5.89
N LEU A 446 34.15 -45.43 5.72
CA LEU A 446 32.73 -45.11 5.67
C LEU A 446 32.14 -45.03 7.07
N VAL A 447 31.43 -43.95 7.36
CA VAL A 447 30.62 -43.80 8.57
C VAL A 447 29.16 -44.10 8.22
N ALA A 448 28.74 -45.34 8.46
CA ALA A 448 27.36 -45.78 8.15
C ALA A 448 26.33 -45.22 9.14
N ASN A 449 26.67 -45.22 10.43
CA ASN A 449 25.84 -44.71 11.51
C ASN A 449 26.47 -43.44 12.11
N PRO A 450 25.66 -42.47 12.57
CA PRO A 450 26.18 -41.25 13.18
C PRO A 450 27.02 -41.61 14.41
N MET A 451 28.16 -40.94 14.59
CA MET A 451 28.99 -41.17 15.78
C MET A 451 29.76 -39.91 16.20
N ILE A 452 30.18 -39.90 17.46
CA ILE A 452 31.00 -38.84 18.04
C ILE A 452 32.40 -39.38 18.22
N ALA A 453 33.30 -39.10 17.28
CA ALA A 453 34.68 -39.57 17.33
C ALA A 453 35.45 -38.87 18.45
N THR A 454 36.11 -39.68 19.28
CA THR A 454 36.87 -39.24 20.45
C THR A 454 38.34 -39.60 20.35
N SER A 455 38.70 -40.66 19.62
CA SER A 455 40.09 -40.97 19.34
C SER A 455 40.23 -41.82 18.10
N VAL A 456 41.42 -41.77 17.50
CA VAL A 456 41.84 -42.67 16.42
C VAL A 456 43.07 -43.42 16.91
N GLU A 457 43.06 -44.73 16.84
CA GLU A 457 44.22 -45.56 17.15
C GLU A 457 44.86 -46.07 15.88
N ILE A 458 46.18 -46.02 15.82
CA ILE A 458 46.97 -46.56 14.71
C ILE A 458 48.00 -47.54 15.27
N GLN A 459 48.22 -48.64 14.57
CA GLN A 459 49.18 -49.66 14.97
C GLN A 459 50.57 -49.42 14.35
N PHE A 460 51.59 -49.29 15.20
CA PHE A 460 52.99 -49.13 14.79
C PHE A 460 53.76 -50.44 14.92
N THR A 461 54.54 -50.81 13.90
CA THR A 461 55.50 -51.94 13.96
C THR A 461 56.91 -51.51 14.27
N LYS A 462 57.23 -50.24 14.00
CA LYS A 462 58.51 -49.61 14.30
C LYS A 462 58.28 -48.16 14.69
N ILE A 463 58.97 -47.71 15.73
CA ILE A 463 58.91 -46.34 16.23
C ILE A 463 60.34 -45.78 16.16
N GLY A 464 60.51 -44.68 15.43
CA GLY A 464 61.77 -43.95 15.34
C GLY A 464 62.10 -43.21 16.63
N THR A 465 63.38 -42.89 16.83
CA THR A 465 63.86 -42.16 18.03
C THR A 465 63.53 -40.67 18.01
N GLU A 466 63.20 -40.11 16.84
CA GLU A 466 62.93 -38.69 16.62
C GLU A 466 61.72 -38.49 15.67
N GLY A 467 61.16 -37.28 15.65
CA GLY A 467 60.03 -36.88 14.80
C GLY A 467 58.66 -37.33 15.33
N GLY A 468 57.84 -36.40 15.82
CA GLY A 468 56.47 -36.71 16.27
C GLY A 468 55.56 -37.15 15.14
N VAL A 469 54.41 -37.75 15.49
CA VAL A 469 53.35 -38.06 14.52
C VAL A 469 52.16 -37.18 14.82
N LYS A 470 51.75 -36.38 13.82
CA LYS A 470 50.50 -35.63 13.85
C LYS A 470 49.44 -36.43 13.11
N LEU A 471 48.27 -36.60 13.70
CA LEU A 471 47.12 -37.27 13.10
C LEU A 471 45.99 -36.26 12.95
N ALA A 472 45.49 -36.10 11.73
CA ALA A 472 44.34 -35.27 11.43
C ALA A 472 43.19 -36.13 10.92
N LEU A 473 41.95 -35.78 11.30
CA LEU A 473 40.70 -36.35 10.83
C LEU A 473 40.02 -35.31 9.92
N CYS A 474 39.66 -35.69 8.71
CA CYS A 474 39.17 -34.80 7.65
C CYS A 474 38.04 -35.41 6.83
N GLU A 475 37.36 -34.57 6.05
CA GLU A 475 36.39 -35.00 5.04
C GLU A 475 37.08 -35.55 3.79
N THR A 476 36.31 -36.25 2.95
CA THR A 476 36.76 -36.71 1.62
C THR A 476 36.12 -35.91 0.50
N ASP A 477 36.80 -35.83 -0.63
CA ASP A 477 36.26 -35.25 -1.87
C ASP A 477 35.28 -36.24 -2.56
N PRO A 478 34.62 -35.85 -3.67
CA PRO A 478 33.76 -36.76 -4.44
C PRO A 478 34.48 -37.96 -5.06
N THR A 479 35.81 -37.90 -5.21
CA THR A 479 36.63 -39.03 -5.70
C THR A 479 36.98 -40.02 -4.58
N GLY A 480 36.69 -39.65 -3.34
CA GLY A 480 36.96 -40.43 -2.13
C GLY A 480 38.34 -40.17 -1.53
N ALA A 481 39.12 -39.22 -2.05
CA ALA A 481 40.42 -38.85 -1.49
C ALA A 481 40.27 -37.94 -0.26
N PRO A 482 41.19 -37.98 0.72
CA PRO A 482 41.17 -37.07 1.87
C PRO A 482 41.31 -35.60 1.43
N VAL A 483 40.71 -34.65 2.16
CA VAL A 483 40.83 -33.21 1.86
C VAL A 483 41.59 -32.50 2.98
N VAL A 484 42.80 -32.04 2.67
CA VAL A 484 43.68 -31.40 3.66
C VAL A 484 43.18 -30.02 4.07
N GLU A 485 42.36 -29.37 3.24
CA GLU A 485 41.67 -28.11 3.55
C GLU A 485 40.37 -28.30 4.36
N ARG A 486 39.96 -29.54 4.66
CA ARG A 486 38.72 -29.85 5.41
C ARG A 486 38.99 -30.73 6.61
N VAL A 487 39.93 -30.32 7.45
CA VAL A 487 40.24 -31.00 8.71
C VAL A 487 39.18 -30.66 9.76
N LEU A 488 38.67 -31.67 10.45
CA LEU A 488 37.68 -31.53 11.53
C LEU A 488 38.34 -31.46 12.90
N ALA A 489 39.41 -32.24 13.08
CA ALA A 489 40.16 -32.34 14.32
C ALA A 489 41.55 -32.92 14.07
N TRP A 490 42.52 -32.60 14.92
CA TRP A 490 43.84 -33.22 14.88
C TRP A 490 44.40 -33.44 16.29
N ALA A 491 45.42 -34.28 16.40
CA ALA A 491 46.18 -34.55 17.61
C ALA A 491 47.64 -34.86 17.26
N GLU A 492 48.55 -34.60 18.18
CA GLU A 492 49.96 -34.94 18.03
C GLU A 492 50.40 -35.90 19.13
N LYS A 493 51.30 -36.81 18.79
CA LYS A 493 52.11 -37.53 19.76
C LYS A 493 53.58 -37.23 19.52
N THR A 494 54.23 -36.82 20.59
CA THR A 494 55.69 -36.65 20.62
C THR A 494 56.39 -38.01 20.50
N PRO A 495 57.68 -38.05 20.10
CA PRO A 495 58.44 -39.30 20.00
C PRO A 495 58.43 -40.10 21.32
N THR A 496 58.51 -39.41 22.46
CA THR A 496 58.47 -40.04 23.79
C THR A 496 57.14 -40.71 24.07
N GLU A 497 56.01 -40.08 23.72
CA GLU A 497 54.67 -40.65 23.89
C GLU A 497 54.39 -41.81 22.94
N LEU A 498 55.00 -41.81 21.75
CA LEU A 498 54.94 -42.95 20.84
C LEU A 498 55.72 -44.12 21.39
N ALA A 499 56.96 -43.89 21.85
CA ALA A 499 57.83 -44.93 22.41
C ALA A 499 57.29 -45.54 23.72
N ALA A 500 56.49 -44.79 24.49
CA ALA A 500 55.87 -45.26 25.72
C ALA A 500 55.01 -46.52 25.47
N GLY A 501 55.40 -47.65 26.08
CA GLY A 501 54.70 -48.93 25.92
C GLY A 501 55.08 -49.74 24.67
N GLY A 502 56.18 -49.42 23.98
CA GLY A 502 56.70 -50.21 22.87
C GLY A 502 55.90 -50.10 21.57
N THR A 503 56.12 -50.99 20.60
CA THR A 503 55.35 -51.07 19.35
C THR A 503 53.94 -51.61 19.61
N GLY A 504 52.99 -51.34 18.72
CA GLY A 504 51.59 -51.73 18.86
C GLY A 504 50.61 -50.58 18.66
N TRP A 505 49.40 -50.73 19.21
CA TRP A 505 48.32 -49.74 19.10
C TRP A 505 48.63 -48.46 19.87
N LYS A 506 48.57 -47.31 19.18
CA LYS A 506 48.76 -45.98 19.76
C LYS A 506 47.51 -45.15 19.54
N LYS A 507 46.90 -44.72 20.64
CA LYS A 507 45.68 -43.92 20.67
C LYS A 507 45.97 -42.42 20.56
N PHE A 508 45.53 -41.79 19.48
CA PHE A 508 45.58 -40.34 19.27
C PHE A 508 44.28 -39.70 19.75
N ALA A 509 44.42 -38.88 20.78
CA ALA A 509 43.32 -38.26 21.46
C ALA A 509 42.86 -36.98 20.74
N ILE A 510 41.88 -37.08 19.81
CA ILE A 510 41.31 -35.91 19.12
C ILE A 510 40.22 -35.17 19.93
N PRO A 511 39.99 -33.86 19.71
CA PRO A 511 38.79 -33.18 20.17
C PRO A 511 37.50 -33.93 19.78
N MET A 512 36.46 -33.85 20.62
CA MET A 512 35.18 -34.52 20.37
C MET A 512 34.57 -34.00 19.06
N THR A 513 34.36 -34.89 18.09
CA THR A 513 34.04 -34.52 16.70
C THR A 513 32.84 -35.33 16.21
N PHE A 514 31.82 -34.65 15.70
CA PHE A 514 30.66 -35.31 15.11
C PHE A 514 30.99 -35.83 13.71
N LEU A 515 30.63 -37.08 13.43
CA LEU A 515 30.71 -37.65 12.11
C LEU A 515 29.31 -38.02 11.64
N THR A 516 28.91 -37.37 10.56
CA THR A 516 27.58 -37.49 9.95
C THR A 516 27.45 -38.84 9.22
N PRO A 517 26.29 -39.51 9.29
CA PRO A 517 26.11 -40.81 8.65
C PRO A 517 26.08 -40.69 7.12
N GLY A 518 26.41 -41.78 6.45
CA GLY A 518 26.38 -41.90 4.99
C GLY A 518 27.53 -41.17 4.28
N ARG A 519 28.50 -40.62 5.03
CA ARG A 519 29.67 -39.92 4.48
C ARG A 519 30.94 -40.74 4.70
N ARG A 520 31.90 -40.55 3.81
CA ARG A 520 33.28 -41.03 3.99
C ARG A 520 34.08 -39.94 4.69
N TYR A 521 34.92 -40.37 5.62
CA TYR A 521 35.90 -39.55 6.29
C TYR A 521 37.27 -40.19 6.12
N ALA A 522 38.32 -39.41 6.38
CA ALA A 522 39.67 -39.92 6.31
C ALA A 522 40.48 -39.42 7.50
N TRP A 523 41.40 -40.26 7.96
CA TRP A 523 42.49 -39.79 8.79
C TRP A 523 43.77 -39.75 7.96
N PHE A 524 44.65 -38.80 8.26
CA PHE A 524 46.00 -38.79 7.72
C PHE A 524 47.02 -38.46 8.80
N THR A 525 48.20 -39.04 8.65
CA THR A 525 49.35 -38.81 9.52
C THR A 525 50.41 -38.01 8.80
N VAL A 526 51.06 -37.11 9.54
CA VAL A 526 52.24 -36.37 9.09
C VAL A 526 53.38 -36.61 10.06
N THR A 527 54.52 -37.02 9.54
CA THR A 527 55.72 -37.21 10.35
C THR A 527 57.00 -36.99 9.55
N THR A 528 58.05 -36.58 10.25
CA THR A 528 59.44 -36.58 9.76
C THR A 528 60.27 -37.72 10.35
N GLY A 529 59.70 -38.48 11.31
CA GLY A 529 60.37 -39.57 12.00
C GLY A 529 60.31 -40.89 11.25
N ASN A 530 61.33 -41.74 11.43
CA ASN A 530 61.41 -43.08 10.81
C ASN A 530 60.50 -44.09 11.52
N HIS A 531 59.20 -43.95 11.30
CA HIS A 531 58.14 -44.82 11.84
C HIS A 531 57.60 -45.77 10.77
N GLN A 532 57.07 -46.91 11.21
CA GLN A 532 56.42 -47.90 10.34
C GLN A 532 55.05 -48.27 10.87
N LEU A 533 54.05 -48.24 9.98
CA LEU A 533 52.67 -48.62 10.29
C LEU A 533 52.38 -50.05 9.86
N GLN A 534 51.59 -50.74 10.67
CA GLN A 534 51.03 -52.04 10.33
C GLN A 534 49.86 -51.85 9.35
N GLY A 535 49.72 -52.77 8.41
CA GLY A 535 48.55 -52.86 7.57
C GLY A 535 48.21 -54.29 7.16
N SER A 536 47.18 -54.37 6.33
CA SER A 536 46.67 -55.58 5.72
C SER A 536 46.78 -55.51 4.20
N THR A 537 47.18 -56.62 3.59
CA THR A 537 47.23 -56.78 2.14
C THR A 537 45.92 -57.37 1.61
N ALA A 538 45.70 -57.24 0.29
CA ALA A 538 44.53 -57.73 -0.44
C ALA A 538 43.19 -57.07 -0.08
N ASN A 539 43.22 -55.77 0.20
CA ASN A 539 42.02 -54.93 0.39
C ASN A 539 40.99 -55.53 1.36
N ARG A 540 41.45 -55.98 2.54
CA ARG A 540 40.57 -56.64 3.52
C ARG A 540 39.55 -55.67 4.10
N PHE A 541 39.79 -54.36 4.02
CA PHE A 541 38.89 -53.35 4.54
C PHE A 541 38.03 -52.74 3.42
N THR A 542 36.83 -53.28 3.22
CA THR A 542 35.88 -52.78 2.19
C THR A 542 35.32 -51.38 2.49
N GLY A 543 35.60 -50.83 3.68
CA GLY A 543 35.07 -49.55 4.14
C GLY A 543 35.80 -48.34 3.58
N GLY A 544 36.94 -48.49 2.90
CA GLY A 544 37.72 -47.39 2.34
C GLY A 544 39.03 -47.85 1.73
N THR A 545 39.95 -46.92 1.48
CA THR A 545 41.21 -47.17 0.77
C THR A 545 42.35 -46.34 1.38
N SER A 546 43.58 -46.82 1.26
CA SER A 546 44.76 -46.07 1.71
C SER A 546 45.30 -45.12 0.63
N PHE A 547 45.86 -44.00 1.07
CA PHE A 547 46.39 -42.92 0.22
C PHE A 547 47.78 -42.49 0.69
N ARG A 548 48.56 -41.95 -0.25
CA ARG A 548 49.82 -41.26 0.01
C ARG A 548 49.81 -39.91 -0.70
N LEU A 549 50.38 -38.90 -0.08
CA LEU A 549 50.51 -37.59 -0.71
C LEU A 549 51.92 -37.45 -1.30
N THR A 550 52.01 -36.96 -2.55
CA THR A 550 53.29 -36.62 -3.18
C THR A 550 53.12 -35.28 -3.90
N ASP A 551 54.07 -34.36 -3.71
CA ASP A 551 54.07 -33.04 -4.37
C ASP A 551 52.77 -32.23 -4.15
N GLY A 552 52.23 -32.30 -2.93
CA GLY A 552 51.02 -31.56 -2.54
C GLY A 552 49.70 -32.14 -3.04
N ALA A 553 49.71 -33.25 -3.81
CA ALA A 553 48.50 -33.92 -4.30
C ALA A 553 48.40 -35.37 -3.82
N TRP A 554 47.19 -35.87 -3.62
CA TRP A 554 46.96 -37.27 -3.28
C TRP A 554 47.20 -38.15 -4.50
N ALA A 555 48.07 -39.15 -4.35
CA ALA A 555 48.22 -40.20 -5.34
C ALA A 555 46.94 -41.05 -5.41
N GLN A 556 46.74 -41.75 -6.52
CA GLN A 556 45.64 -42.70 -6.67
C GLN A 556 45.64 -43.71 -5.50
N GLY A 557 44.46 -43.96 -4.93
CA GLY A 557 44.28 -44.86 -3.79
C GLY A 557 44.85 -46.26 -4.07
N ASP A 558 45.54 -46.80 -3.08
CA ASP A 558 46.15 -48.12 -3.15
C ASP A 558 45.07 -49.20 -2.99
N GLN A 559 44.97 -50.08 -3.99
CA GLN A 559 43.96 -51.14 -4.01
C GLN A 559 44.42 -52.41 -3.31
N ASP A 560 45.70 -52.53 -2.96
CA ASP A 560 46.27 -53.76 -2.42
C ASP A 560 46.62 -53.67 -0.93
N PHE A 561 46.67 -52.45 -0.37
CA PHE A 561 47.12 -52.22 1.00
C PHE A 561 46.20 -51.27 1.78
N ASP A 562 45.86 -51.67 3.01
CA ASP A 562 45.11 -50.87 3.98
C ASP A 562 45.90 -50.77 5.29
N PHE A 563 45.86 -49.62 5.97
CA PHE A 563 46.45 -49.48 7.30
C PHE A 563 45.54 -50.03 8.39
N ASN A 564 46.15 -50.48 9.48
CA ASN A 564 45.42 -50.87 10.68
C ASN A 564 45.08 -49.65 11.52
N PHE A 565 43.78 -49.42 11.70
CA PHE A 565 43.29 -48.31 12.50
C PHE A 565 42.02 -48.68 13.27
N ARG A 566 41.76 -47.92 14.33
CA ARG A 566 40.53 -47.97 15.11
C ARG A 566 39.99 -46.57 15.27
N VAL A 567 38.68 -46.41 15.10
CA VAL A 567 37.98 -45.18 15.44
C VAL A 567 37.09 -45.46 16.63
N ASN A 568 37.39 -44.74 17.70
CA ASN A 568 36.64 -44.81 18.95
C ASN A 568 35.64 -43.66 19.02
N ALA A 569 34.48 -43.94 19.59
CA ALA A 569 33.40 -42.98 19.76
C ALA A 569 32.87 -42.93 21.19
N ALA A 570 32.17 -41.84 21.51
CA ALA A 570 31.50 -41.68 22.80
C ALA A 570 30.24 -42.58 22.91
N ARG A 571 30.04 -43.16 24.09
CA ARG A 571 28.78 -43.79 24.54
C ARG A 571 28.32 -43.10 25.82
N PHE A 572 27.15 -42.49 25.82
CA PHE A 572 26.68 -41.67 26.94
C PHE A 572 26.12 -42.52 28.08
N ARG A 573 26.44 -42.13 29.32
CA ARG A 573 26.01 -42.83 30.54
C ARG A 573 24.56 -42.50 30.91
N HIS A 574 24.12 -41.29 30.61
CA HIS A 574 22.79 -40.78 30.95
C HIS A 574 22.13 -40.18 29.72
N ALA A 575 20.83 -40.47 29.56
CA ALA A 575 20.02 -39.89 28.49
C ALA A 575 19.64 -38.43 28.76
N ARG A 576 19.66 -37.99 30.02
CA ARG A 576 19.37 -36.61 30.42
C ARG A 576 20.40 -36.14 31.44
N THR A 577 21.06 -35.03 31.12
CA THR A 577 22.01 -34.35 32.00
C THR A 577 21.60 -32.89 32.16
N VAL A 578 21.58 -32.40 33.40
CA VAL A 578 21.30 -30.99 33.71
C VAL A 578 22.58 -30.34 34.21
N VAL A 579 22.97 -29.23 33.58
CA VAL A 579 24.21 -28.51 33.84
C VAL A 579 23.91 -27.09 34.25
N ALA A 580 24.33 -26.69 35.46
CA ALA A 580 24.18 -25.32 35.95
C ALA A 580 25.33 -24.43 35.44
N PHE A 581 24.97 -23.26 34.93
CA PHE A 581 25.90 -22.22 34.49
C PHE A 581 25.97 -21.10 35.54
N LYS A 582 27.04 -20.30 35.50
CA LYS A 582 27.13 -19.10 36.33
C LYS A 582 25.92 -18.21 36.04
N PRO A 583 25.33 -17.59 37.08
CA PRO A 583 24.17 -16.73 36.91
C PRO A 583 24.54 -15.50 36.08
N ILE A 584 23.60 -15.03 35.29
CA ILE A 584 23.73 -13.82 34.48
C ILE A 584 23.22 -12.64 35.30
N THR A 585 23.92 -11.50 35.22
CA THR A 585 23.62 -10.34 36.07
C THR A 585 23.64 -9.04 35.29
N LEU A 586 22.69 -8.15 35.61
CA LEU A 586 22.68 -6.79 35.07
C LEU A 586 22.20 -5.83 36.16
N ASP A 587 23.00 -4.79 36.42
CA ASP A 587 22.63 -3.78 37.38
C ASP A 587 21.41 -2.98 36.89
N GLY A 588 20.46 -2.76 37.81
CA GLY A 588 19.15 -2.18 37.50
C GLY A 588 18.14 -3.13 36.83
N GLY A 589 18.44 -4.42 36.68
CA GLY A 589 17.50 -5.40 36.10
C GLY A 589 17.64 -5.55 34.58
N MET A 590 17.33 -6.74 34.06
CA MET A 590 17.39 -7.04 32.62
C MET A 590 16.00 -7.18 32.01
N THR A 591 15.86 -6.68 30.78
CA THR A 591 14.66 -6.92 29.94
C THR A 591 14.90 -8.09 29.01
N GLU A 592 16.09 -8.22 28.44
CA GLU A 592 16.41 -9.30 27.51
C GLU A 592 17.84 -9.82 27.71
N PHE A 593 18.07 -11.05 27.27
CA PHE A 593 19.41 -11.59 27.14
C PHE A 593 19.54 -12.41 25.85
N ARG A 594 20.78 -12.54 25.37
CA ARG A 594 21.15 -13.34 24.21
C ARG A 594 22.33 -14.22 24.56
N LEU A 595 22.15 -15.52 24.41
CA LEU A 595 23.20 -16.53 24.45
C LEU A 595 23.80 -16.66 23.05
N PHE A 596 25.12 -16.77 22.97
CA PHE A 596 25.86 -17.00 21.74
C PHE A 596 26.98 -17.99 22.01
N TYR A 597 26.96 -19.16 21.40
CA TYR A 597 27.94 -20.22 21.68
C TYR A 597 28.09 -21.20 20.50
N PRO A 598 29.30 -21.78 20.29
CA PRO A 598 29.47 -22.87 19.34
C PRO A 598 28.88 -24.18 19.87
N ASN A 599 28.13 -24.89 19.03
CA ASN A 599 27.49 -26.15 19.40
C ASN A 599 27.21 -27.05 18.19
N TRP A 600 26.84 -28.29 18.49
CA TRP A 600 26.14 -29.16 17.56
C TRP A 600 25.15 -30.02 18.31
N VAL A 601 24.02 -30.29 17.67
CA VAL A 601 22.91 -31.06 18.22
C VAL A 601 22.56 -32.14 17.19
N PRO A 602 23.09 -33.37 17.34
CA PRO A 602 22.75 -34.48 16.45
C PRO A 602 21.25 -34.76 16.42
N GLY A 603 20.77 -35.27 15.27
CA GLY A 603 19.39 -35.73 15.15
C GLY A 603 19.01 -36.74 16.24
N GLY A 604 17.87 -36.54 16.88
CA GLY A 604 17.40 -37.38 18.00
C GLY A 604 17.94 -36.98 19.38
N THR A 605 18.79 -35.94 19.46
CA THR A 605 19.23 -35.32 20.72
C THR A 605 18.61 -33.92 20.87
N LYS A 606 18.66 -33.34 22.07
CA LYS A 606 18.18 -31.96 22.29
C LYS A 606 19.05 -31.21 23.29
N LEU A 607 19.09 -29.89 23.12
CA LEU A 607 19.72 -28.95 24.03
C LEU A 607 18.68 -27.90 24.40
N GLU A 608 18.26 -27.87 25.66
CA GLU A 608 17.21 -26.98 26.16
C GLU A 608 17.77 -26.06 27.25
N TRP A 609 17.53 -24.75 27.14
CA TRP A 609 17.90 -23.79 28.16
C TRP A 609 16.74 -23.52 29.10
N GLU A 610 17.08 -23.38 30.39
CA GLU A 610 16.15 -23.06 31.45
C GLU A 610 16.73 -21.93 32.30
N ILE A 611 15.88 -21.03 32.75
CA ILE A 611 16.23 -19.88 33.58
C ILE A 611 15.43 -19.87 34.87
N ARG A 612 15.98 -19.20 35.86
CA ARG A 612 15.32 -18.92 37.13
C ARG A 612 15.58 -17.46 37.54
N PRO A 613 14.62 -16.55 37.29
CA PRO A 613 14.80 -15.14 37.62
C PRO A 613 14.66 -14.86 39.12
N PHE A 614 15.54 -14.04 39.68
CA PHE A 614 15.49 -13.63 41.09
C PHE A 614 15.01 -12.18 41.22
N TYR A 615 13.88 -11.98 41.89
CA TYR A 615 13.21 -10.67 42.02
C TYR A 615 13.55 -9.90 43.31
N GLY A 616 14.55 -10.35 44.08
CA GLY A 616 15.00 -9.63 45.29
C GLY A 616 14.06 -9.70 46.50
N ASN A 617 12.89 -10.35 46.37
CA ASN A 617 11.87 -10.46 47.42
C ASN A 617 11.95 -11.77 48.23
N GLY A 618 12.96 -12.61 48.00
CA GLY A 618 13.14 -13.89 48.71
C GLY A 618 12.18 -14.99 48.29
N VAL A 619 11.36 -14.78 47.25
CA VAL A 619 10.55 -15.85 46.64
C VAL A 619 11.36 -16.49 45.53
N ASP A 620 11.77 -17.73 45.80
CA ASP A 620 12.39 -18.64 44.86
C ASP A 620 11.43 -18.89 43.69
N SER A 621 11.76 -18.38 42.49
CA SER A 621 11.00 -18.69 41.27
C SER A 621 11.23 -20.14 40.85
N ASP A 622 10.29 -20.77 40.14
CA ASP A 622 10.55 -22.09 39.57
C ASP A 622 11.49 -21.99 38.36
N TRP A 623 12.14 -23.10 38.01
CA TRP A 623 12.91 -23.17 36.78
C TRP A 623 11.96 -23.17 35.57
N VAL A 624 12.16 -22.21 34.67
CA VAL A 624 11.32 -21.98 33.51
C VAL A 624 12.12 -22.25 32.24
N LYS A 625 11.53 -23.02 31.32
CA LYS A 625 12.08 -23.22 29.97
C LYS A 625 12.03 -21.93 29.17
N LEU A 626 13.00 -21.75 28.27
CA LEU A 626 12.95 -20.66 27.29
C LEU A 626 11.88 -20.97 26.24
N GLU A 627 10.67 -20.51 26.52
CA GLU A 627 9.50 -20.54 25.64
C GLU A 627 8.71 -19.23 25.81
N PRO A 628 7.94 -18.80 24.80
CA PRO A 628 7.07 -17.63 24.94
C PRO A 628 6.09 -17.85 26.10
N LYS A 629 6.02 -16.89 27.03
CA LYS A 629 5.13 -16.96 28.21
C LYS A 629 4.51 -15.60 28.51
N ASP A 630 3.30 -15.64 29.01
CA ASP A 630 2.57 -14.46 29.48
C ASP A 630 2.11 -14.67 30.95
N PRO A 631 2.61 -13.87 31.91
CA PRO A 631 3.64 -12.83 31.75
C PRO A 631 5.03 -13.42 31.51
N ASN A 632 5.88 -12.69 30.77
CA ASN A 632 7.25 -13.11 30.56
C ASN A 632 8.03 -13.12 31.91
N PRO A 633 8.88 -14.13 32.19
CA PRO A 633 9.68 -14.19 33.41
C PRO A 633 10.61 -13.00 33.63
N LEU A 634 11.00 -12.27 32.57
CA LEU A 634 11.83 -11.07 32.70
C LEU A 634 11.02 -9.77 32.89
N SER A 635 9.68 -9.82 32.85
CA SER A 635 8.83 -8.63 33.04
C SER A 635 9.00 -7.98 34.42
N GLY A 636 9.42 -8.76 35.43
CA GLY A 636 9.74 -8.24 36.77
C GLY A 636 11.12 -7.57 36.90
N LEU A 637 11.85 -7.40 35.79
CA LEU A 637 13.19 -6.79 35.73
C LEU A 637 14.19 -7.39 36.74
N PRO A 638 14.40 -8.72 36.74
CA PRO A 638 15.33 -9.37 37.66
C PRO A 638 16.76 -8.89 37.40
N ALA A 639 17.49 -8.53 38.45
CA ALA A 639 18.91 -8.16 38.36
C ALA A 639 19.84 -9.38 38.21
N LEU A 640 19.36 -10.55 38.66
CA LEU A 640 20.06 -11.82 38.59
C LEU A 640 19.13 -12.89 38.04
N VAL A 641 19.62 -13.68 37.10
CA VAL A 641 18.92 -14.84 36.56
C VAL A 641 19.87 -16.03 36.59
N GLU A 642 19.49 -17.12 37.26
CA GLU A 642 20.26 -18.36 37.19
C GLU A 642 20.01 -19.05 35.84
N LEU A 643 21.06 -19.61 35.26
CA LEU A 643 21.03 -20.25 33.95
C LEU A 643 21.40 -21.73 34.09
N ARG A 644 20.65 -22.61 33.44
CA ARG A 644 21.04 -24.02 33.28
C ARG A 644 20.69 -24.56 31.90
N CYS A 645 21.43 -25.58 31.50
CA CYS A 645 21.24 -26.30 30.24
C CYS A 645 20.83 -27.75 30.54
N THR A 646 19.74 -28.20 29.95
CA THR A 646 19.32 -29.61 29.92
C THR A 646 19.76 -30.21 28.59
N MET A 647 20.67 -31.18 28.66
CA MET A 647 21.17 -31.94 27.53
C MET A 647 20.48 -33.30 27.48
N LEU A 648 19.76 -33.57 26.38
CA LEU A 648 19.15 -34.86 26.10
C LEU A 648 20.01 -35.60 25.07
N ALA A 649 20.61 -36.71 25.51
CA ALA A 649 21.44 -37.60 24.70
C ALA A 649 20.72 -38.93 24.45
N THR A 650 21.09 -39.59 23.35
CA THR A 650 20.84 -41.02 23.18
C THR A 650 22.05 -41.80 23.71
N GLN A 651 22.01 -43.12 23.63
CA GLN A 651 23.16 -43.94 24.05
C GLN A 651 24.44 -43.63 23.25
N ASP A 652 24.29 -43.21 21.99
CA ASP A 652 25.39 -43.11 21.02
C ASP A 652 25.67 -41.66 20.58
N LEU A 653 24.74 -40.75 20.81
CA LEU A 653 24.81 -39.35 20.38
C LEU A 653 24.41 -38.42 21.52
N GLY A 654 25.04 -37.27 21.60
CA GLY A 654 24.74 -36.25 22.60
C GLY A 654 25.04 -34.87 22.04
N PRO A 655 24.38 -33.82 22.57
CA PRO A 655 24.68 -32.45 22.20
C PRO A 655 26.02 -32.00 22.80
N MET A 656 26.66 -31.04 22.14
CA MET A 656 27.93 -30.46 22.58
C MET A 656 27.83 -28.94 22.66
N ILE A 657 28.46 -28.33 23.67
CA ILE A 657 28.71 -26.88 23.74
C ILE A 657 30.20 -26.64 23.89
N GLU A 658 30.77 -25.73 23.09
CA GLU A 658 32.17 -25.32 23.21
C GLU A 658 32.28 -24.04 24.05
N LEU A 659 32.87 -24.14 25.24
CA LEU A 659 32.99 -23.03 26.20
C LEU A 659 34.32 -22.29 26.03
N THR A 660 34.53 -21.69 24.87
CA THR A 660 35.67 -20.82 24.56
C THR A 660 35.35 -19.36 24.88
N ASP A 661 36.25 -18.44 24.51
CA ASP A 661 36.01 -16.98 24.51
C ASP A 661 34.84 -16.57 23.60
N LYS A 662 34.48 -17.43 22.65
CA LYS A 662 33.34 -17.25 21.75
C LYS A 662 31.99 -17.52 22.40
N ALA A 663 31.94 -18.28 23.50
CA ALA A 663 30.71 -18.55 24.24
C ALA A 663 30.40 -17.40 25.20
N THR A 664 29.41 -16.58 24.86
CA THR A 664 29.08 -15.34 25.56
C THR A 664 27.59 -15.21 25.83
N VAL A 665 27.27 -14.44 26.88
CA VAL A 665 25.92 -13.95 27.15
C VAL A 665 25.95 -12.44 27.11
N LEU A 666 25.06 -11.87 26.29
CA LEU A 666 24.71 -10.46 26.35
C LEU A 666 23.45 -10.32 27.20
N THR A 667 23.50 -9.50 28.23
CA THR A 667 22.32 -9.06 28.99
C THR A 667 22.09 -7.59 28.72
N ALA A 668 20.83 -7.20 28.55
CA ALA A 668 20.50 -5.83 28.24
C ALA A 668 19.21 -5.36 28.91
N ARG A 669 19.16 -4.05 29.15
CA ARG A 669 17.99 -3.34 29.63
C ARG A 669 17.61 -2.28 28.60
N VAL A 670 16.39 -2.35 28.09
CA VAL A 670 15.87 -1.36 27.16
C VAL A 670 15.59 -0.03 27.89
N GLY A 671 15.88 1.08 27.22
CA GLY A 671 15.57 2.43 27.67
C GLY A 671 14.12 2.83 27.39
N ASN A 672 13.66 3.92 27.99
CA ASN A 672 12.27 4.37 27.89
C ASN A 672 12.06 5.52 26.88
N VAL A 673 13.12 5.96 26.20
CA VAL A 673 13.08 7.05 25.22
C VAL A 673 13.63 6.55 23.89
N LEU A 674 12.87 6.79 22.82
CA LEU A 674 13.25 6.56 21.44
C LEU A 674 13.50 7.92 20.79
N GLN A 675 14.71 8.14 20.27
CA GLN A 675 15.05 9.32 19.48
C GLN A 675 15.84 8.86 18.26
N ALA A 676 15.13 8.52 17.19
CA ALA A 676 15.76 8.12 15.95
C ALA A 676 15.97 9.31 15.02
N ILE A 677 17.01 9.25 14.20
CA ILE A 677 17.33 10.29 13.23
C ILE A 677 17.95 9.69 11.97
N THR A 678 17.46 10.12 10.81
CA THR A 678 18.01 9.69 9.52
C THR A 678 19.24 10.52 9.14
N LYS A 679 20.02 9.99 8.20
CA LYS A 679 20.97 10.81 7.42
C LYS A 679 20.22 11.88 6.62
N VAL A 680 20.98 12.82 6.08
CA VAL A 680 20.43 13.92 5.26
C VAL A 680 19.79 13.37 3.98
N LEU A 681 18.49 13.61 3.81
CA LEU A 681 17.74 13.27 2.62
C LEU A 681 17.71 14.47 1.66
N ASN A 682 17.90 14.24 0.36
CA ASN A 682 17.81 15.24 -0.70
C ASN A 682 16.52 15.01 -1.49
N LEU A 683 15.59 15.96 -1.45
CA LEU A 683 14.23 15.80 -1.97
C LEU A 683 14.10 16.01 -3.49
N GLY A 684 15.20 16.30 -4.21
CA GLY A 684 15.21 16.52 -5.66
C GLY A 684 14.49 17.78 -6.15
N LEU A 685 13.51 18.28 -5.39
CA LEU A 685 12.70 19.47 -5.62
C LEU A 685 12.64 20.33 -4.36
N THR A 686 12.30 21.61 -4.52
CA THR A 686 12.03 22.52 -3.40
C THR A 686 10.56 22.44 -3.02
N THR A 687 10.27 22.26 -1.73
CA THR A 687 8.88 22.19 -1.22
C THR A 687 8.68 23.14 -0.03
N THR A 688 7.41 23.45 0.24
CA THR A 688 6.93 24.12 1.46
C THR A 688 6.14 23.17 2.37
N THR A 689 5.82 21.96 1.91
CA THR A 689 5.01 20.98 2.64
C THR A 689 5.66 19.60 2.57
N PHE A 690 5.85 18.96 3.73
CA PHE A 690 6.41 17.63 3.82
C PHE A 690 5.45 16.72 4.61
N GLN A 691 5.37 15.44 4.24
CA GLN A 691 4.57 14.45 4.95
C GLN A 691 5.41 13.25 5.33
N THR A 692 5.22 12.71 6.54
CA THR A 692 5.78 11.43 6.95
C THR A 692 4.68 10.44 7.25
N LEU A 693 4.83 9.21 6.79
CA LEU A 693 3.98 8.08 7.14
C LEU A 693 4.83 7.07 7.91
N THR A 694 4.52 6.86 9.17
CA THR A 694 5.25 5.94 10.05
C THR A 694 4.32 4.82 10.49
N TYR A 695 4.75 3.58 10.33
CA TYR A 695 4.03 2.42 10.83
C TYR A 695 4.65 2.00 12.15
N LEU A 696 3.83 1.97 13.20
CA LEU A 696 4.19 1.56 14.55
C LEU A 696 3.52 0.22 14.84
N ASP A 697 4.27 -0.69 15.43
CA ASP A 697 3.77 -1.99 15.85
C ASP A 697 4.02 -2.18 17.35
N ASP A 698 3.19 -3.00 17.99
CA ASP A 698 3.07 -3.11 19.45
C ASP A 698 2.83 -1.74 20.15
N PHE A 699 2.06 -0.84 19.52
CA PHE A 699 1.74 0.49 20.05
C PHE A 699 0.50 0.49 20.95
N ASN A 700 0.65 0.95 22.19
CA ASN A 700 -0.43 1.10 23.15
C ASN A 700 -0.51 2.55 23.65
N ASP A 701 -1.60 3.24 23.29
CA ASP A 701 -1.82 4.67 23.56
C ASP A 701 -1.85 5.03 25.06
N ASP A 702 -2.14 4.06 25.94
CA ASP A 702 -2.17 4.28 27.39
C ASP A 702 -0.77 4.43 28.00
N ILE A 703 0.25 3.81 27.38
CA ILE A 703 1.61 3.72 27.94
C ILE A 703 2.69 4.29 27.02
N HIS A 704 2.40 4.42 25.73
CA HIS A 704 3.32 4.87 24.69
C HIS A 704 2.91 6.24 24.16
N ASN A 705 3.91 7.06 23.86
CA ASN A 705 3.72 8.32 23.14
C ASN A 705 4.65 8.36 21.94
N PHE A 706 4.09 8.61 20.76
CA PHE A 706 4.86 8.80 19.54
C PHE A 706 4.90 10.29 19.14
N ASN A 707 6.10 10.82 19.04
CA ASN A 707 6.41 12.22 18.74
C ASN A 707 7.21 12.31 17.43
N PRO A 708 6.55 12.27 16.26
CA PRO A 708 7.24 12.43 15.00
C PRO A 708 7.72 13.88 14.85
N ARG A 709 8.96 14.08 14.42
CA ARG A 709 9.58 15.39 14.16
C ARG A 709 10.42 15.31 12.88
N ILE A 710 10.71 16.46 12.28
CA ILE A 710 11.67 16.57 11.16
C ILE A 710 12.64 17.73 11.38
N MET A 711 13.77 17.71 10.69
CA MET A 711 14.65 18.88 10.52
C MET A 711 14.72 19.21 9.03
N ALA A 712 14.57 20.48 8.64
CA ALA A 712 14.49 20.89 7.24
C ALA A 712 15.43 22.07 6.93
N GLY A 713 15.92 22.15 5.69
CA GLY A 713 16.71 23.29 5.22
C GLY A 713 16.91 23.36 3.71
N ALA A 714 17.41 24.51 3.25
CA ALA A 714 17.67 24.78 1.84
C ALA A 714 19.01 24.23 1.33
N ALA A 715 19.98 23.99 2.23
CA ALA A 715 21.28 23.40 1.91
C ALA A 715 21.61 22.24 2.86
N ALA A 716 22.35 21.23 2.39
CA ALA A 716 22.70 20.05 3.17
C ALA A 716 23.43 20.37 4.48
N ASN A 717 24.28 21.42 4.47
CA ASN A 717 25.02 21.90 5.65
C ASN A 717 24.24 22.94 6.47
N ALA A 718 23.03 23.31 6.04
CA ALA A 718 22.17 24.31 6.68
C ALA A 718 20.76 23.77 6.96
N ILE A 719 20.64 22.46 7.15
CA ILE A 719 19.44 21.86 7.76
C ILE A 719 19.42 22.41 9.18
N GLY A 720 18.45 23.25 9.49
CA GLY A 720 18.40 23.95 10.78
C GLY A 720 18.46 22.96 11.94
N THR A 721 19.04 23.38 13.06
CA THR A 721 19.13 22.56 14.29
C THR A 721 17.79 22.46 15.03
N THR A 722 16.74 23.03 14.45
CA THR A 722 15.40 23.14 15.06
C THR A 722 14.55 21.96 14.62
N LEU A 723 14.03 21.22 15.60
CA LEU A 723 13.02 20.19 15.38
C LEU A 723 11.69 20.85 15.02
N ILE A 724 11.15 20.50 13.86
CA ILE A 724 9.83 20.92 13.39
C ILE A 724 8.82 19.86 13.84
N ALA A 725 7.84 20.28 14.63
CA ALA A 725 6.69 19.46 15.00
C ALA A 725 5.66 19.42 13.86
N PRO A 726 4.88 18.34 13.73
CA PRO A 726 3.83 18.27 12.73
C PRO A 726 2.73 19.28 13.06
N ASP A 727 2.17 19.88 12.01
CA ASP A 727 0.99 20.74 12.14
C ASP A 727 -0.26 19.90 12.41
N VAL A 728 -0.31 18.73 11.77
CA VAL A 728 -1.41 17.75 11.89
C VAL A 728 -0.81 16.35 11.90
N SER A 729 -1.21 15.55 12.87
CA SER A 729 -0.95 14.10 12.90
C SER A 729 -2.27 13.35 12.95
N THR A 730 -2.47 12.43 12.01
CA THR A 730 -3.62 11.51 11.99
C THR A 730 -3.14 10.10 12.26
N VAL A 731 -3.71 9.48 13.28
CA VAL A 731 -3.43 8.12 13.72
C VAL A 731 -4.51 7.22 13.15
N THR A 732 -4.12 6.17 12.41
CA THR A 732 -5.04 5.19 11.81
C THR A 732 -4.67 3.81 12.31
N VAL A 733 -5.59 3.14 12.99
CA VAL A 733 -5.45 1.73 13.32
C VAL A 733 -5.56 0.93 12.03
N LEU A 734 -4.64 0.00 11.82
CA LEU A 734 -4.60 -0.86 10.64
C LEU A 734 -5.37 -2.15 10.93
N ASP A 735 -4.65 -3.27 11.04
CA ASP A 735 -5.24 -4.60 11.13
C ASP A 735 -5.53 -5.02 12.59
N ARG A 736 -4.72 -4.55 13.53
CA ARG A 736 -4.83 -4.82 14.98
C ARG A 736 -4.69 -3.51 15.78
N PRO A 737 -5.25 -3.42 17.01
CA PRO A 737 -5.19 -2.20 17.82
C PRO A 737 -3.75 -1.70 18.09
N GLU A 738 -2.81 -2.64 18.16
CA GLU A 738 -1.39 -2.42 18.39
C GLU A 738 -0.61 -2.00 17.13
N HIS A 739 -1.20 -2.14 15.93
CA HIS A 739 -0.57 -1.81 14.65
C HIS A 739 -1.19 -0.53 14.08
N VAL A 740 -0.41 0.54 14.07
CA VAL A 740 -0.89 1.90 13.89
C VAL A 740 -0.08 2.64 12.84
N ALA A 741 -0.75 3.23 11.87
CA ALA A 741 -0.17 4.18 10.93
C ALA A 741 -0.32 5.62 11.45
N VAL A 742 0.79 6.32 11.61
CA VAL A 742 0.83 7.74 11.95
C VAL A 742 1.24 8.55 10.73
N LEU A 743 0.28 9.29 10.17
CA LEU A 743 0.54 10.27 9.11
C LEU A 743 0.73 11.64 9.74
N SER A 744 1.87 12.28 9.49
CA SER A 744 2.20 13.60 10.00
C SER A 744 2.52 14.56 8.87
N THR A 745 1.91 15.75 8.89
CA THR A 745 2.10 16.81 7.89
C THR A 745 2.84 17.98 8.52
N TYR A 746 3.82 18.52 7.80
CA TYR A 746 4.71 19.59 8.26
C TYR A 746 4.78 20.71 7.23
N THR A 747 4.66 21.94 7.72
CA THR A 747 4.99 23.16 6.98
C THR A 747 6.47 23.43 7.14
N VAL A 748 7.21 23.42 6.04
CA VAL A 748 8.66 23.65 6.01
C VAL A 748 9.00 25.00 5.38
N PRO A 749 10.15 25.63 5.75
CA PRO A 749 10.56 26.90 5.17
C PRO A 749 10.62 26.84 3.64
N ALA A 750 10.26 27.95 2.97
CA ALA A 750 10.31 28.04 1.52
C ALA A 750 11.72 27.75 0.98
N GLY A 751 11.80 26.96 -0.10
CA GLY A 751 13.07 26.54 -0.69
C GLY A 751 13.72 25.35 0.04
N THR A 752 13.02 24.66 0.94
CA THR A 752 13.50 23.43 1.57
C THR A 752 13.76 22.37 0.50
N ARG A 753 14.98 21.82 0.51
CA ARG A 753 15.43 20.74 -0.38
C ARG A 753 16.04 19.57 0.39
N PHE A 754 16.48 19.80 1.62
CA PHE A 754 17.11 18.80 2.46
C PHE A 754 16.32 18.61 3.74
N VAL A 755 16.09 17.35 4.12
CA VAL A 755 15.32 16.98 5.31
C VAL A 755 16.01 15.83 6.05
N ARG A 756 15.89 15.81 7.38
CA ARG A 756 16.14 14.63 8.22
C ARG A 756 14.84 14.25 8.92
N LEU A 757 14.49 12.98 8.91
CA LEU A 757 13.39 12.47 9.73
C LEU A 757 13.94 12.25 11.13
N ALA A 758 13.21 12.73 12.14
CA ALA A 758 13.56 12.56 13.54
C ALA A 758 12.36 11.96 14.31
N PRO A 759 11.91 10.74 13.97
CA PRO A 759 10.83 10.11 14.71
C PRO A 759 11.31 9.78 16.13
N GLY A 760 10.54 10.23 17.12
CA GLY A 760 10.82 9.98 18.52
C GLY A 760 9.59 9.48 19.27
N GLY A 761 9.80 9.06 20.51
CA GLY A 761 8.72 8.64 21.39
C GLY A 761 9.23 8.22 22.75
N ASN A 762 8.30 7.91 23.64
CA ASN A 762 8.62 7.38 24.96
C ASN A 762 7.61 6.30 25.36
N THR A 763 8.01 5.50 26.33
CA THR A 763 7.16 4.51 26.98
C THR A 763 7.25 4.69 28.50
N THR A 764 6.16 4.44 29.20
CA THR A 764 6.13 4.37 30.66
C THR A 764 6.54 2.98 31.19
N SER A 765 6.56 1.96 30.31
CA SER A 765 6.94 0.58 30.62
C SER A 765 8.13 0.14 29.76
N ILE A 766 9.24 -0.29 30.37
CA ILE A 766 10.43 -0.73 29.62
C ILE A 766 10.37 -2.19 29.16
N THR A 767 9.34 -2.93 29.57
CA THR A 767 9.08 -4.32 29.15
C THR A 767 8.06 -4.39 28.02
N ASP A 768 7.34 -3.28 27.79
CA ASP A 768 6.34 -3.13 26.74
C ASP A 768 6.72 -1.91 25.91
N ILE A 769 7.31 -2.18 24.74
CA ILE A 769 7.86 -1.17 23.85
C ILE A 769 7.23 -1.31 22.48
N PHE A 770 6.82 -0.18 21.90
CA PHE A 770 6.53 -0.14 20.47
C PHE A 770 7.82 -0.07 19.67
N PHE A 771 7.74 -0.36 18.38
CA PHE A 771 8.82 -0.10 17.44
C PHE A 771 8.29 0.47 16.13
N ILE A 772 9.16 1.16 15.40
CA ILE A 772 8.83 1.67 14.08
C ILE A 772 9.15 0.56 13.08
N GLN A 773 8.10 -0.01 12.47
CA GLN A 773 8.23 -1.05 11.47
C GLN A 773 8.83 -0.53 10.17
N ASN A 774 8.29 0.58 9.65
CA ASN A 774 8.80 1.25 8.47
C ASN A 774 8.41 2.73 8.50
N ILE A 775 9.15 3.53 7.74
CA ILE A 775 8.92 4.97 7.64
C ILE A 775 9.04 5.44 6.19
N ALA A 776 8.12 6.31 5.79
CA ALA A 776 8.15 6.97 4.50
C ALA A 776 8.07 8.50 4.67
N GLY A 777 8.74 9.23 3.79
CA GLY A 777 8.73 10.69 3.72
C GLY A 777 8.38 11.15 2.31
N PHE A 778 7.58 12.21 2.19
CA PHE A 778 7.09 12.72 0.91
C PHE A 778 7.14 14.24 0.87
N ALA A 779 7.82 14.80 -0.13
CA ALA A 779 7.69 16.20 -0.48
C ALA A 779 6.42 16.41 -1.32
N LEU A 780 5.60 17.41 -0.97
CA LEU A 780 4.38 17.76 -1.70
C LEU A 780 4.56 19.01 -2.58
#